data_AF-A0A8H2WG20-F1
#
_entry.id   AF-A0A8H2WG20-F1
#
_cell.length_a   1.000
_cell.length_b   1.000
_cell.length_c   1.000
_cell.angle_alpha   90.00
_cell.angle_beta   90.00
_cell.angle_gamma   90.00
#
_symmetry.space_group_name_H-M   'P 1'
#
loop_
_entity.id
_entity.type
_entity.pdbx_description
1 polymer ?
#
loop_
_entity_poly.entity_id
_entity_poly.type
_entity_poly.pdbx_seq_one_letter_code
_entity_poly.pdbx_strand_id
1 'polypeptide(L)'
;MPPFTRSVTKARLRDVSTPPRTYADRVLTQMQRDSLWDPQAPPRKFSDARGLKDLIEIAVVFVVATVLDIAKDIVMISKKPIGWVLATYLILMALSGTSDLFVKTFMSPICTLPLISSHIDYCNRDAFSRRFSPDFPKLASLQSRLEDVMDDSASSSIVAVDIKNSEMAVRDLTTLVKISSLVAKDSLVDRLNEFVIDAKAAGRSLQRFGSRVGGAVDQIVTMNEYVLKLLENTAKDSQAQISSGPVQRVMNAVSPIKTSGPQVIAARRKEVETMWYQATGMMESTIRKLIHEAEVNIIALDKLEGQLDLINEMILREDEGIRAKAEEALGELWTKLGGNRKKLNNFRSHRMLLNEIRTYRKRALAHVSSTLVQLQGLSGDLDDLRQRVATPALVGEEAGIPLEVHIGSMQKGTERLLEGRKRAREREEAYLQKAPGTDMKVTEKIRQAEKDGRVWWSFEYFPPRTAQGLQNLLDRIERMRGLGPEFIDITWNAGGRTSDLTSELVKTCQSVIGIETCMHLTCTNMHQEKVDVALREAKANGCRNILALRGDPPSGQEEWTSVEGGFQHGIDLVRHIRREHGDYFDIAVAGFPQTIQLPEAEAKQEMQWLKEKCDAGANFIFTQMFYDGDMFIRWVKAAREAGITIPIVPGINPIQTWNGFIRATTLSGTDIPQDLMDILEPHKNNDEKVRELGIKIVAELCRKILDADIGIRGLHFYTMNLEKGTKMLLEELNLVPRVETIKPLPWRQSLTPTRRTETIRPIFWANRTKSYLSRTENWDEYPNGRFGDSRSPAYGELDGYGIWIKQTPEEGRKIWGTPTTMDDIKDLFAKFCSQQIKALPWSDQPPTTEMLIIGQQLARMNELGYLTINSQPAVNGARSDDKAFGWGPKNGYVYQKAYLEFFVHPTQLQALIKRIERDTNVTYYAINRQGDLKTNSTSEGPTAVTWGVFPGKEVIQPTIVEAVSFMAWKDEAFELGCQWAKIYEPGSPSRKLIEDMMDEYFLVNFVHNDFHDREAIFRPFFADAGLKANGDIETLAVNGVKHANGLLNGHSTAVRA
;
A
#
# COMPACT_ATOMS: atom_id res chain seq x y z
N MET A 1 -40.24 5.09 -84.85
CA MET A 1 -41.03 6.25 -85.35
C MET A 1 -40.46 7.51 -84.71
N PRO A 2 -40.34 8.63 -85.45
CA PRO A 2 -39.04 9.12 -85.98
C PRO A 2 -38.81 10.63 -85.63
N PRO A 3 -37.95 11.47 -86.29
CA PRO A 3 -36.65 11.32 -86.99
C PRO A 3 -35.58 12.45 -86.73
N PHE A 4 -34.35 12.26 -87.27
CA PHE A 4 -33.44 13.13 -88.11
C PHE A 4 -33.34 14.68 -87.87
N THR A 5 -32.27 15.46 -88.12
CA THR A 5 -31.23 15.47 -89.19
C THR A 5 -30.12 16.56 -88.96
N ARG A 6 -29.01 16.43 -89.69
CA ARG A 6 -27.83 17.32 -89.93
C ARG A 6 -28.14 18.79 -90.35
N SER A 7 -27.26 19.77 -90.08
CA SER A 7 -26.16 20.21 -91.01
C SER A 7 -25.50 21.58 -90.69
N VAL A 8 -24.16 21.56 -90.63
CA VAL A 8 -23.07 22.50 -90.99
C VAL A 8 -23.39 23.79 -91.78
N THR A 9 -22.69 24.92 -91.47
CA THR A 9 -21.94 25.86 -92.38
C THR A 9 -21.67 27.20 -91.68
N LYS A 10 -20.65 28.04 -91.98
CA LYS A 10 -19.32 28.00 -92.61
C LYS A 10 -18.69 29.37 -92.26
N ALA A 11 -17.37 29.41 -92.13
CA ALA A 11 -16.56 30.59 -91.86
C ALA A 11 -16.53 31.64 -93.00
N ARG A 12 -16.15 32.88 -92.67
CA ARG A 12 -15.41 33.78 -93.59
C ARG A 12 -14.43 34.70 -92.84
N LEU A 13 -13.23 34.79 -93.39
CA LEU A 13 -12.02 35.53 -92.99
C LEU A 13 -11.84 36.81 -93.85
N ARG A 14 -10.88 37.64 -93.40
CA ARG A 14 -10.06 38.70 -94.09
C ARG A 14 -10.34 40.13 -93.61
N ASP A 15 -9.40 41.08 -93.52
CA ASP A 15 -7.93 41.20 -93.70
C ASP A 15 -7.56 42.60 -93.07
N VAL A 16 -6.50 42.74 -92.26
CA VAL A 16 -5.13 43.27 -92.55
C VAL A 16 -4.97 44.81 -92.69
N SER A 17 -3.82 45.29 -92.15
CA SER A 17 -3.07 46.54 -92.42
C SER A 17 -3.30 47.80 -91.57
N THR A 18 -2.51 47.94 -90.50
CA THR A 18 -1.65 49.09 -90.10
C THR A 18 -1.18 48.92 -88.63
N PRO A 19 0.08 49.21 -88.26
CA PRO A 19 0.46 49.23 -86.84
C PRO A 19 0.00 50.56 -86.20
N PRO A 20 -0.69 50.56 -85.05
CA PRO A 20 -1.09 51.79 -84.39
C PRO A 20 0.14 52.45 -83.72
N ARG A 21 0.32 53.77 -83.97
CA ARG A 21 1.34 54.61 -83.30
C ARG A 21 1.37 54.38 -81.79
N THR A 22 2.57 54.25 -81.22
CA THR A 22 2.77 54.05 -79.78
C THR A 22 2.24 55.23 -78.97
N TYR A 23 1.96 54.99 -77.70
CA TYR A 23 1.41 56.00 -76.79
C TYR A 23 2.40 57.15 -76.55
N ALA A 24 3.70 56.84 -76.52
CA ALA A 24 4.79 57.82 -76.38
C ALA A 24 4.80 58.87 -77.50
N ASP A 25 4.59 58.46 -78.76
CA ASP A 25 4.51 59.38 -79.90
C ASP A 25 3.31 60.33 -79.78
N ARG A 26 2.19 59.85 -79.22
CA ARG A 26 0.99 60.68 -79.01
C ARG A 26 1.18 61.70 -77.89
N VAL A 27 1.91 61.35 -76.83
CA VAL A 27 2.21 62.26 -75.72
C VAL A 27 3.20 63.35 -76.16
N LEU A 28 4.27 63.01 -76.89
CA LEU A 28 5.24 63.98 -77.43
C LEU A 28 4.59 64.99 -78.39
N THR A 29 3.69 64.52 -79.26
CA THR A 29 2.97 65.38 -80.22
C THR A 29 1.90 66.27 -79.54
N GLN A 30 1.47 65.91 -78.32
CA GLN A 30 0.55 66.70 -77.49
C GLN A 30 1.33 67.78 -76.71
N MET A 31 2.48 67.43 -76.13
CA MET A 31 3.33 68.36 -75.37
C MET A 31 3.96 69.46 -76.26
N GLN A 32 4.25 69.18 -77.53
CA GLN A 32 4.67 70.21 -78.50
C GLN A 32 3.50 71.12 -78.94
N ARG A 33 2.25 70.66 -78.84
CA ARG A 33 1.05 71.44 -79.20
C ARG A 33 0.61 72.39 -78.08
N ASP A 34 0.88 72.03 -76.83
CA ASP A 34 0.50 72.79 -75.64
C ASP A 34 1.57 73.82 -75.19
N SER A 35 2.59 74.08 -76.01
CA SER A 35 3.68 75.08 -75.79
C SER A 35 4.41 74.99 -74.45
N LEU A 36 4.46 73.80 -73.82
CA LEU A 36 5.16 73.56 -72.56
C LEU A 36 6.65 73.20 -72.74
N TRP A 37 7.14 73.18 -73.98
CA TRP A 37 8.54 72.90 -74.31
C TRP A 37 8.97 73.65 -75.60
N ASP A 38 9.87 74.62 -75.46
CA ASP A 38 10.59 75.29 -76.55
C ASP A 38 12.10 75.00 -76.40
N PRO A 39 12.76 74.33 -77.37
CA PRO A 39 14.17 73.99 -77.30
C PRO A 39 15.16 75.18 -77.33
N GLN A 40 14.70 76.42 -77.56
CA GLN A 40 15.59 77.59 -77.71
C GLN A 40 15.44 78.69 -76.65
N ALA A 41 14.67 78.47 -75.58
CA ALA A 41 14.52 79.46 -74.50
C ALA A 41 15.65 79.40 -73.44
N PRO A 42 16.21 80.53 -72.97
CA PRO A 42 17.22 80.53 -71.90
C PRO A 42 16.62 80.13 -70.53
N PRO A 43 17.42 79.57 -69.61
CA PRO A 43 16.91 78.95 -68.40
C PRO A 43 16.28 79.98 -67.45
N ARG A 44 14.97 79.87 -67.20
CA ARG A 44 14.30 80.58 -66.10
C ARG A 44 14.70 79.95 -64.78
N LYS A 45 15.21 80.73 -63.83
CA LYS A 45 15.29 80.31 -62.42
C LYS A 45 13.87 80.16 -61.89
N PHE A 46 13.44 78.92 -61.64
CA PHE A 46 12.18 78.67 -60.96
C PHE A 46 12.38 78.79 -59.45
N SER A 47 11.75 79.79 -58.84
CA SER A 47 11.79 80.09 -57.42
C SER A 47 10.46 79.73 -56.71
N ASP A 48 9.80 78.63 -57.08
CA ASP A 48 8.61 78.18 -56.35
C ASP A 48 8.42 76.66 -56.37
N ALA A 49 7.89 76.11 -55.27
CA ALA A 49 7.81 74.68 -54.96
C ALA A 49 6.82 73.87 -55.84
N ARG A 50 6.05 74.54 -56.70
CA ARG A 50 5.11 73.88 -57.65
C ARG A 50 5.81 73.25 -58.86
N GLY A 51 6.90 73.86 -59.37
CA GLY A 51 7.60 73.35 -60.56
C GLY A 51 8.35 72.03 -60.36
N LEU A 52 8.74 71.69 -59.12
CA LEU A 52 9.39 70.41 -58.81
C LEU A 52 8.39 69.24 -58.79
N LYS A 53 7.12 69.52 -58.46
CA LYS A 53 6.07 68.51 -58.34
C LYS A 53 5.60 68.02 -59.71
N ASP A 54 5.43 68.93 -60.66
CA ASP A 54 5.03 68.61 -62.04
C ASP A 54 6.13 67.82 -62.78
N LEU A 55 7.40 68.09 -62.48
CA LEU A 55 8.54 67.38 -63.07
C LEU A 55 8.67 65.93 -62.56
N ILE A 56 8.32 65.69 -61.28
CA ILE A 56 8.27 64.36 -60.68
C ILE A 56 7.08 63.56 -61.24
N GLU A 57 5.90 64.17 -61.40
CA GLU A 57 4.74 63.48 -61.99
C GLU A 57 5.00 63.05 -63.43
N ILE A 58 5.61 63.92 -64.25
CA ILE A 58 5.97 63.57 -65.64
C ILE A 58 7.03 62.46 -65.67
N ALA A 59 8.04 62.49 -64.79
CA ALA A 59 9.05 61.44 -64.70
C ALA A 59 8.45 60.09 -64.28
N VAL A 60 7.52 60.08 -63.32
CA VAL A 60 6.83 58.86 -62.86
C VAL A 60 5.96 58.27 -63.97
N VAL A 61 5.21 59.09 -64.70
CA VAL A 61 4.37 58.62 -65.83
C VAL A 61 5.24 58.04 -66.95
N PHE A 62 6.38 58.66 -67.25
CA PHE A 62 7.29 58.17 -68.29
C PHE A 62 7.98 56.85 -67.90
N VAL A 63 8.41 56.70 -66.64
CA VAL A 63 9.00 55.46 -66.12
C VAL A 63 7.97 54.33 -66.12
N VAL A 64 6.74 54.58 -65.67
CA VAL A 64 5.67 53.57 -65.66
C VAL A 64 5.30 53.15 -67.09
N ALA A 65 5.20 54.09 -68.04
CA ALA A 65 4.94 53.77 -69.44
C ALA A 65 6.07 52.93 -70.07
N THR A 66 7.33 53.24 -69.75
CA THR A 66 8.50 52.50 -70.25
C THR A 66 8.56 51.09 -69.68
N VAL A 67 8.26 50.91 -68.38
CA VAL A 67 8.18 49.58 -67.74
C VAL A 67 7.07 48.73 -68.35
N LEU A 68 5.92 49.34 -68.68
CA LEU A 68 4.80 48.65 -69.30
C LEU A 68 5.07 48.25 -70.76
N ASP A 69 5.79 49.07 -71.53
CA ASP A 69 6.22 48.70 -72.89
C ASP A 69 7.30 47.59 -72.85
N ILE A 70 8.26 47.63 -71.91
CA ILE A 70 9.22 46.53 -71.70
C ILE A 70 8.49 45.23 -71.33
N ALA A 71 7.51 45.28 -70.42
CA ALA A 71 6.71 44.11 -70.05
C ALA A 71 5.91 43.55 -71.24
N LYS A 72 5.37 44.42 -72.09
CA LYS A 72 4.65 44.05 -73.31
C LYS A 72 5.57 43.42 -74.36
N ASP A 73 6.80 43.93 -74.51
CA ASP A 73 7.81 43.36 -75.40
C ASP A 73 8.34 42.02 -74.89
N ILE A 74 8.54 41.86 -73.58
CA ILE A 74 8.86 40.57 -72.95
C ILE A 74 7.75 39.56 -73.23
N VAL A 75 6.48 39.92 -73.06
CA VAL A 75 5.34 39.02 -73.37
C VAL A 75 5.25 38.68 -74.86
N MET A 76 5.55 39.63 -75.75
CA MET A 76 5.56 39.41 -77.20
C MET A 76 6.72 38.52 -77.67
N ILE A 77 7.92 38.68 -77.10
CA ILE A 77 9.11 37.85 -77.37
C ILE A 77 8.92 36.43 -76.79
N SER A 78 8.22 36.31 -75.65
CA SER A 78 7.96 35.03 -74.97
C SER A 78 6.90 34.16 -75.64
N LYS A 79 6.10 34.69 -76.59
CA LYS A 79 5.03 33.93 -77.28
C LYS A 79 5.53 32.71 -78.05
N LYS A 80 6.70 32.81 -78.69
CA LYS A 80 7.28 31.69 -79.45
C LYS A 80 7.88 30.59 -78.56
N PRO A 81 8.74 30.88 -77.56
CA PRO A 81 9.26 29.84 -76.67
C PRO A 81 8.17 29.19 -75.80
N ILE A 82 7.17 29.95 -75.34
CA ILE A 82 6.01 29.38 -74.61
C ILE A 82 5.18 28.49 -75.54
N GLY A 83 4.98 28.89 -76.80
CA GLY A 83 4.32 28.06 -77.81
C GLY A 83 5.05 26.75 -78.08
N TRP A 84 6.39 26.78 -78.17
CA TRP A 84 7.21 25.57 -78.28
C TRP A 84 7.10 24.70 -77.03
N VAL A 85 7.22 25.24 -75.82
CA VAL A 85 7.08 24.47 -74.57
C VAL A 85 5.69 23.85 -74.44
N LEU A 86 4.63 24.58 -74.79
CA LEU A 86 3.26 24.07 -74.75
C LEU A 86 3.01 22.99 -75.82
N ALA A 87 3.58 23.15 -77.02
CA ALA A 87 3.52 22.15 -78.07
C ALA A 87 4.29 20.88 -77.68
N THR A 88 5.50 21.01 -77.11
CA THR A 88 6.28 19.87 -76.61
C THR A 88 5.58 19.18 -75.45
N TYR A 89 4.93 19.93 -74.55
CA TYR A 89 4.12 19.39 -73.45
C TYR A 89 2.89 18.65 -73.96
N LEU A 90 2.14 19.21 -74.94
CA LEU A 90 0.99 18.56 -75.56
C LEU A 90 1.37 17.35 -76.41
N ILE A 91 2.53 17.37 -77.08
CA ILE A 91 3.09 16.23 -77.81
C ILE A 91 3.53 15.14 -76.83
N LEU A 92 4.21 15.47 -75.74
CA LEU A 92 4.57 14.52 -74.67
C LEU A 92 3.33 13.95 -73.97
N MET A 93 2.27 14.74 -73.80
CA MET A 93 0.99 14.29 -73.25
C MET A 93 0.22 13.39 -74.24
N ALA A 94 0.27 13.67 -75.54
CA ALA A 94 -0.31 12.80 -76.57
C ALA A 94 0.49 11.50 -76.76
N LEU A 95 1.83 11.54 -76.64
CA LEU A 95 2.70 10.37 -76.65
C LEU A 95 2.57 9.53 -75.37
N SER A 96 2.35 10.14 -74.21
CA SER A 96 2.09 9.41 -72.94
C SER A 96 0.65 8.91 -72.82
N GLY A 97 -0.32 9.57 -73.46
CA GLY A 97 -1.71 9.12 -73.55
C GLY A 97 -1.94 7.96 -74.53
N THR A 98 -1.01 7.73 -75.47
CA THR A 98 -1.09 6.61 -76.43
C THR A 98 -0.27 5.39 -76.02
N SER A 99 0.58 5.46 -74.99
CA SER A 99 1.36 4.31 -74.51
C SER A 99 0.54 3.33 -73.66
N ASP A 100 -0.46 3.77 -72.89
CA ASP A 100 -1.20 2.87 -72.00
C ASP A 100 -2.34 2.09 -72.71
N LEU A 101 -2.81 2.57 -73.88
CA LEU A 101 -3.82 1.88 -74.68
C LEU A 101 -3.21 0.96 -75.75
N PHE A 102 -2.08 1.36 -76.38
CA PHE A 102 -1.42 0.54 -77.40
C PHE A 102 -0.72 -0.68 -76.79
N VAL A 103 -0.16 -0.56 -75.57
CA VAL A 103 0.48 -1.68 -74.85
C VAL A 103 -0.57 -2.70 -74.37
N LYS A 104 -1.73 -2.25 -73.86
CA LYS A 104 -2.79 -3.16 -73.37
C LYS A 104 -3.46 -3.97 -74.48
N THR A 105 -3.69 -3.40 -75.67
CA THR A 105 -4.38 -4.10 -76.75
C THR A 105 -3.44 -4.99 -77.58
N PHE A 106 -2.16 -4.65 -77.72
CA PHE A 106 -1.21 -5.43 -78.55
C PHE A 106 -0.42 -6.49 -77.77
N MET A 107 -0.23 -6.35 -76.44
CA MET A 107 0.53 -7.30 -75.62
C MET A 107 -0.34 -8.31 -74.86
N SER A 108 -1.66 -8.12 -74.81
CA SER A 108 -2.60 -9.06 -74.18
C SER A 108 -2.50 -10.51 -74.69
N PRO A 109 -2.22 -10.78 -75.99
CA PRO A 109 -2.04 -12.15 -76.48
C PRO A 109 -0.69 -12.80 -76.12
N ILE A 110 0.28 -12.03 -75.62
CA ILE A 110 1.63 -12.54 -75.28
C ILE A 110 1.64 -13.12 -73.85
N CYS A 111 0.72 -12.68 -72.99
CA CYS A 111 0.56 -13.18 -71.62
C CYS A 111 -0.02 -14.62 -71.54
N THR A 112 -0.46 -15.21 -72.66
CA THR A 112 -1.02 -16.58 -72.72
C THR A 112 -0.03 -17.63 -73.25
N LEU A 113 1.19 -17.25 -73.64
CA LEU A 113 2.25 -18.18 -74.03
C LEU A 113 2.93 -18.77 -72.77
N PRO A 114 3.03 -20.10 -72.64
CA PRO A 114 3.66 -20.72 -71.47
C PRO A 114 5.16 -20.38 -71.44
N LEU A 115 5.66 -20.03 -70.24
CA LEU A 115 7.02 -19.58 -69.88
C LEU A 115 7.33 -18.07 -69.99
N ILE A 116 6.43 -17.23 -70.50
CA ILE A 116 6.67 -15.76 -70.57
C ILE A 116 5.94 -14.99 -69.44
N SER A 117 4.90 -15.57 -68.84
CA SER A 117 4.07 -14.91 -67.82
C SER A 117 4.76 -14.64 -66.47
N SER A 118 5.90 -15.28 -66.18
CA SER A 118 6.59 -15.17 -64.89
C SER A 118 7.68 -14.09 -64.82
N HIS A 119 7.99 -13.42 -65.94
CA HIS A 119 9.11 -12.46 -66.00
C HIS A 119 8.73 -11.03 -66.42
N ILE A 120 7.45 -10.75 -66.67
CA ILE A 120 6.96 -9.40 -67.02
C ILE A 120 5.83 -9.01 -66.05
N ASP A 121 6.11 -8.03 -65.19
CA ASP A 121 5.29 -7.59 -64.04
C ASP A 121 3.90 -7.04 -64.43
N TYR A 122 3.66 -6.78 -65.73
CA TYR A 122 2.43 -6.18 -66.24
C TYR A 122 1.29 -7.19 -66.52
N CYS A 123 1.58 -8.49 -66.63
CA CYS A 123 0.54 -9.52 -66.87
C CYS A 123 -0.22 -9.95 -65.60
N ASN A 124 0.12 -9.42 -64.41
CA ASN A 124 -0.39 -9.91 -63.13
C ASN A 124 -1.29 -8.89 -62.40
N ARG A 125 -2.35 -8.41 -63.06
CA ARG A 125 -3.41 -7.63 -62.41
C ARG A 125 -4.77 -7.84 -63.09
N ASP A 126 -5.40 -8.96 -62.78
CA ASP A 126 -6.85 -9.02 -62.59
C ASP A 126 -7.23 -10.32 -61.86
N ALA A 127 -7.29 -10.23 -60.53
CA ALA A 127 -8.12 -11.09 -59.71
C ALA A 127 -8.82 -10.18 -58.70
N PHE A 128 -10.14 -10.08 -58.83
CA PHE A 128 -11.08 -9.43 -57.91
C PHE A 128 -10.56 -9.36 -56.46
N SER A 129 -10.24 -8.17 -55.95
CA SER A 129 -9.98 -7.98 -54.53
C SER A 129 -11.31 -8.13 -53.77
N ARG A 130 -11.59 -9.31 -53.24
CA ARG A 130 -12.60 -9.48 -52.18
C ARG A 130 -12.24 -8.51 -51.05
N ARG A 131 -13.19 -7.66 -50.65
CA ARG A 131 -13.01 -6.78 -49.49
C ARG A 131 -13.04 -7.66 -48.25
N PHE A 132 -11.88 -7.87 -47.63
CA PHE A 132 -11.79 -8.47 -46.31
C PHE A 132 -11.77 -7.34 -45.27
N SER A 133 -12.66 -7.42 -44.28
CA SER A 133 -12.66 -6.57 -43.09
C SER A 133 -12.69 -7.50 -41.87
N PRO A 134 -11.84 -7.28 -40.85
CA PRO A 134 -11.93 -8.03 -39.60
C PRO A 134 -13.26 -7.72 -38.88
N ASP A 135 -13.92 -8.75 -38.33
CA ASP A 135 -15.15 -8.62 -37.53
C ASP A 135 -14.79 -8.34 -36.05
N PHE A 136 -14.49 -7.07 -35.76
CA PHE A 136 -14.13 -6.60 -34.41
C PHE A 136 -15.24 -6.74 -33.35
N PRO A 137 -16.56 -6.65 -33.67
CA PRO A 137 -17.62 -7.00 -32.73
C PRO A 137 -17.49 -8.42 -32.15
N LYS A 138 -17.13 -9.40 -32.98
CA LYS A 138 -16.85 -10.77 -32.53
C LYS A 138 -15.63 -10.82 -31.59
N LEU A 139 -14.66 -9.91 -31.76
CA LEU A 139 -13.51 -9.76 -30.87
C LEU A 139 -13.87 -9.20 -29.50
N ALA A 140 -14.81 -8.25 -29.44
CA ALA A 140 -15.30 -7.70 -28.17
C ALA A 140 -15.98 -8.79 -27.31
N SER A 141 -16.59 -9.79 -27.95
CA SER A 141 -17.16 -10.97 -27.27
C SER A 141 -16.10 -11.98 -26.78
N LEU A 142 -14.87 -11.95 -27.33
CA LEU A 142 -13.74 -12.74 -26.83
C LEU A 142 -13.12 -12.09 -25.59
N GLN A 143 -13.11 -10.75 -25.53
CA GLN A 143 -12.60 -10.00 -24.38
C GLN A 143 -13.48 -10.16 -23.13
N SER A 144 -14.80 -10.34 -23.28
CA SER A 144 -15.68 -10.63 -22.14
C SER A 144 -15.44 -12.03 -21.54
N ARG A 145 -15.05 -13.03 -22.35
CA ARG A 145 -14.67 -14.35 -21.81
C ARG A 145 -13.31 -14.32 -21.10
N LEU A 146 -12.39 -13.49 -21.58
CA LEU A 146 -11.11 -13.25 -20.89
C LEU A 146 -11.35 -12.55 -19.52
N GLU A 147 -12.39 -11.73 -19.41
CA GLU A 147 -12.85 -11.13 -18.16
C GLU A 147 -13.36 -12.21 -17.18
N ASP A 148 -14.20 -13.15 -17.63
CA ASP A 148 -14.65 -14.27 -16.80
C ASP A 148 -13.47 -15.12 -16.30
N VAL A 149 -12.52 -15.44 -17.19
CA VAL A 149 -11.27 -16.16 -16.87
C VAL A 149 -10.42 -15.39 -15.85
N MET A 150 -10.39 -14.05 -15.91
CA MET A 150 -9.68 -13.21 -14.94
C MET A 150 -10.38 -13.17 -13.58
N ASP A 151 -11.70 -12.99 -13.57
CA ASP A 151 -12.50 -13.00 -12.35
C ASP A 151 -12.35 -14.34 -11.61
N ASP A 152 -12.30 -15.45 -12.34
CA ASP A 152 -12.05 -16.78 -11.80
C ASP A 152 -10.59 -17.01 -11.39
N SER A 153 -9.62 -16.36 -12.05
CA SER A 153 -8.20 -16.45 -11.68
C SER A 153 -7.87 -15.80 -10.32
N ALA A 154 -8.62 -14.77 -9.90
CA ALA A 154 -8.51 -14.20 -8.55
C ALA A 154 -8.80 -15.26 -7.47
N SER A 155 -9.71 -16.18 -7.78
CA SER A 155 -10.00 -17.33 -6.91
C SER A 155 -8.80 -18.26 -6.79
N SER A 156 -7.92 -18.38 -7.79
CA SER A 156 -6.75 -19.27 -7.74
C SER A 156 -5.67 -18.84 -6.73
N SER A 157 -5.45 -17.53 -6.57
CA SER A 157 -4.55 -16.98 -5.53
C SER A 157 -5.15 -17.13 -4.14
N ILE A 158 -6.45 -16.84 -3.99
CA ILE A 158 -7.23 -17.02 -2.76
C ILE A 158 -7.21 -18.49 -2.32
N VAL A 159 -7.41 -19.40 -3.28
CA VAL A 159 -7.37 -20.84 -3.05
C VAL A 159 -5.96 -21.34 -2.71
N ALA A 160 -4.91 -20.77 -3.29
CA ALA A 160 -3.54 -21.09 -2.88
C ALA A 160 -3.30 -20.78 -1.39
N VAL A 161 -3.95 -19.73 -0.87
CA VAL A 161 -3.97 -19.41 0.56
C VAL A 161 -4.77 -20.43 1.36
N ASP A 162 -5.95 -20.85 0.90
CA ASP A 162 -6.74 -21.92 1.55
C ASP A 162 -5.98 -23.25 1.63
N ILE A 163 -5.27 -23.63 0.58
CA ILE A 163 -4.42 -24.83 0.54
C ILE A 163 -3.23 -24.69 1.50
N LYS A 164 -2.64 -23.49 1.61
CA LYS A 164 -1.57 -23.19 2.59
C LYS A 164 -2.09 -23.21 4.04
N ASN A 165 -3.29 -22.71 4.29
CA ASN A 165 -3.94 -22.79 5.59
C ASN A 165 -4.23 -24.25 5.97
N SER A 166 -4.67 -25.06 4.99
CA SER A 166 -4.86 -26.49 5.15
C SER A 166 -3.54 -27.24 5.40
N GLU A 167 -2.45 -26.88 4.71
CA GLU A 167 -1.09 -27.37 4.95
C GLU A 167 -0.66 -27.11 6.41
N MET A 168 -0.79 -25.86 6.88
CA MET A 168 -0.38 -25.46 8.23
C MET A 168 -1.18 -26.21 9.31
N ALA A 169 -2.50 -26.31 9.15
CA ALA A 169 -3.35 -27.03 10.08
C ALA A 169 -3.01 -28.54 10.14
N VAL A 170 -2.74 -29.17 8.99
CA VAL A 170 -2.39 -30.61 8.94
C VAL A 170 -1.00 -30.87 9.51
N ARG A 171 -0.05 -29.94 9.36
CA ARG A 171 1.27 -30.02 10.00
C ARG A 171 1.18 -30.01 11.52
N ASP A 172 0.31 -29.17 12.10
CA ASP A 172 0.11 -29.12 13.54
C ASP A 172 -0.52 -30.42 14.06
N LEU A 173 -1.53 -30.94 13.36
CA LEU A 173 -2.14 -32.25 13.66
C LEU A 173 -1.12 -33.40 13.58
N THR A 174 -0.18 -33.34 12.63
CA THR A 174 0.86 -34.37 12.49
C THR A 174 1.70 -34.49 13.77
N THR A 175 1.95 -33.37 14.46
CA THR A 175 2.68 -33.38 15.75
C THR A 175 1.86 -34.06 16.84
N LEU A 176 0.55 -33.79 16.89
CA LEU A 176 -0.36 -34.43 17.85
C LEU A 176 -0.51 -35.94 17.61
N VAL A 177 -0.55 -36.38 16.36
CA VAL A 177 -0.57 -37.82 16.02
C VAL A 177 0.74 -38.49 16.43
N LYS A 178 1.91 -37.84 16.22
CA LYS A 178 3.23 -38.37 16.61
C LYS A 178 3.36 -38.68 18.10
N ILE A 179 2.75 -37.86 18.95
CA ILE A 179 2.78 -38.03 20.42
C ILE A 179 1.61 -38.86 20.96
N SER A 180 0.68 -39.27 20.09
CA SER A 180 -0.45 -40.12 20.46
C SER A 180 -0.06 -41.59 20.60
N SER A 181 -0.94 -42.39 21.21
CA SER A 181 -0.80 -43.85 21.27
C SER A 181 -1.77 -44.58 20.34
N LEU A 182 -2.07 -43.97 19.18
CA LEU A 182 -2.83 -44.61 18.11
C LEU A 182 -2.06 -45.80 17.51
N VAL A 183 -2.78 -46.83 17.07
CA VAL A 183 -2.19 -48.02 16.45
C VAL A 183 -1.67 -47.67 15.06
N ALA A 184 -2.46 -46.96 14.25
CA ALA A 184 -2.06 -46.49 12.93
C ALA A 184 -1.18 -45.21 12.93
N LYS A 185 -0.56 -44.83 14.07
CA LYS A 185 0.13 -43.54 14.21
C LYS A 185 1.19 -43.30 13.13
N ASP A 186 2.03 -44.28 12.83
CA ASP A 186 3.19 -44.10 11.95
C ASP A 186 2.72 -43.95 10.50
N SER A 187 1.80 -44.82 10.08
CA SER A 187 1.16 -44.72 8.76
C SER A 187 0.37 -43.42 8.59
N LEU A 188 -0.34 -42.97 9.64
CA LEU A 188 -1.13 -41.73 9.58
C LEU A 188 -0.21 -40.50 9.51
N VAL A 189 0.90 -40.51 10.25
CA VAL A 189 1.94 -39.47 10.16
C VAL A 189 2.57 -39.43 8.78
N ASP A 190 2.92 -40.58 8.20
CA ASP A 190 3.50 -40.66 6.86
C ASP A 190 2.55 -40.07 5.83
N ARG A 191 1.26 -40.44 5.88
CA ARG A 191 0.26 -39.93 4.94
C ARG A 191 -0.03 -38.45 5.11
N LEU A 192 -0.08 -37.95 6.35
CA LEU A 192 -0.26 -36.52 6.63
C LEU A 192 0.97 -35.69 6.17
N ASN A 193 2.19 -36.23 6.32
CA ASN A 193 3.39 -35.58 5.81
C ASN A 193 3.41 -35.53 4.29
N GLU A 194 3.03 -36.63 3.62
CA GLU A 194 2.92 -36.68 2.15
C GLU A 194 1.92 -35.63 1.64
N PHE A 195 0.76 -35.53 2.31
CA PHE A 195 -0.22 -34.48 2.04
C PHE A 195 0.33 -33.08 2.21
N VAL A 196 1.07 -32.79 3.29
CA VAL A 196 1.70 -31.47 3.49
C VAL A 196 2.68 -31.14 2.36
N ILE A 197 3.49 -32.11 1.93
CA ILE A 197 4.46 -31.90 0.85
C ILE A 197 3.76 -31.60 -0.48
N ASP A 198 2.74 -32.39 -0.82
CA ASP A 198 1.98 -32.22 -2.05
C ASP A 198 1.14 -30.95 -2.02
N ALA A 199 0.52 -30.61 -0.88
CA ALA A 199 -0.27 -29.39 -0.71
C ALA A 199 0.60 -28.14 -0.88
N LYS A 200 1.82 -28.17 -0.34
CA LYS A 200 2.82 -27.11 -0.52
C LYS A 200 3.30 -26.99 -1.96
N ALA A 201 3.39 -28.10 -2.70
CA ALA A 201 3.72 -28.07 -4.12
C ALA A 201 2.56 -27.48 -4.95
N ALA A 202 1.33 -27.95 -4.70
CA ALA A 202 0.10 -27.48 -5.34
C ALA A 202 -0.15 -25.99 -5.09
N GLY A 203 -0.08 -25.53 -3.84
CA GLY A 203 -0.26 -24.11 -3.49
C GLY A 203 0.74 -23.19 -4.19
N ARG A 204 2.02 -23.59 -4.28
CA ARG A 204 3.05 -22.84 -5.03
C ARG A 204 2.83 -22.87 -6.54
N SER A 205 2.23 -23.93 -7.07
CA SER A 205 1.92 -24.07 -8.49
C SER A 205 0.71 -23.22 -8.87
N LEU A 206 -0.33 -23.20 -8.03
CA LEU A 206 -1.50 -22.34 -8.15
C LEU A 206 -1.16 -20.85 -8.09
N GLN A 207 -0.32 -20.45 -7.13
CA GLN A 207 0.14 -19.06 -7.04
C GLN A 207 0.95 -18.63 -8.28
N ARG A 208 1.75 -19.54 -8.83
CA ARG A 208 2.47 -19.30 -10.10
C ARG A 208 1.51 -19.21 -11.29
N PHE A 209 0.48 -20.03 -11.32
CA PHE A 209 -0.56 -19.99 -12.33
C PHE A 209 -1.31 -18.65 -12.31
N GLY A 210 -1.78 -18.19 -11.14
CA GLY A 210 -2.45 -16.89 -10.98
C GLY A 210 -1.59 -15.71 -11.47
N SER A 211 -0.29 -15.68 -11.11
CA SER A 211 0.62 -14.63 -11.60
C SER A 211 0.87 -14.67 -13.11
N ARG A 212 0.86 -15.86 -13.72
CA ARG A 212 1.00 -16.02 -15.17
C ARG A 212 -0.26 -15.65 -15.94
N VAL A 213 -1.45 -15.89 -15.37
CA VAL A 213 -2.72 -15.36 -15.92
C VAL A 213 -2.69 -13.83 -15.94
N GLY A 214 -2.29 -13.20 -14.83
CA GLY A 214 -2.11 -11.74 -14.77
C GLY A 214 -1.10 -11.22 -15.80
N GLY A 215 0.03 -11.90 -15.96
CA GLY A 215 1.05 -11.54 -16.97
C GLY A 215 0.57 -11.72 -18.42
N ALA A 216 -0.26 -12.74 -18.70
CA ALA A 216 -0.86 -12.94 -20.02
C ALA A 216 -1.84 -11.81 -20.38
N VAL A 217 -2.63 -11.36 -19.41
CA VAL A 217 -3.54 -10.21 -19.57
C VAL A 217 -2.75 -8.94 -19.85
N ASP A 218 -1.66 -8.69 -19.11
CA ASP A 218 -0.80 -7.52 -19.33
C ASP A 218 -0.22 -7.52 -20.75
N GLN A 219 0.19 -8.68 -21.26
CA GLN A 219 0.65 -8.82 -22.65
C GLN A 219 -0.46 -8.52 -23.66
N ILE A 220 -1.69 -8.99 -23.42
CA ILE A 220 -2.85 -8.74 -24.29
C ILE A 220 -3.24 -7.25 -24.27
N VAL A 221 -3.29 -6.62 -23.09
CA VAL A 221 -3.58 -5.19 -22.92
C VAL A 221 -2.53 -4.35 -23.63
N THR A 222 -1.25 -4.62 -23.39
CA THR A 222 -0.13 -3.90 -24.03
C THR A 222 -0.18 -4.02 -25.55
N MET A 223 -0.50 -5.21 -26.07
CA MET A 223 -0.66 -5.42 -27.51
C MET A 223 -1.87 -4.65 -28.06
N ASN A 224 -3.01 -4.68 -27.37
CA ASN A 224 -4.20 -3.95 -27.78
C ASN A 224 -3.95 -2.43 -27.79
N GLU A 225 -3.28 -1.88 -26.78
CA GLU A 225 -2.88 -0.46 -26.73
C GLU A 225 -1.90 -0.11 -27.86
N TYR A 226 -0.96 -0.99 -28.17
CA TYR A 226 -0.02 -0.81 -29.27
C TYR A 226 -0.74 -0.76 -30.63
N VAL A 227 -1.66 -1.70 -30.87
CA VAL A 227 -2.49 -1.73 -32.08
C VAL A 227 -3.38 -0.49 -32.17
N LEU A 228 -4.01 -0.09 -31.06
CA LEU A 228 -4.82 1.14 -30.98
C LEU A 228 -4.02 2.38 -31.35
N LYS A 229 -2.82 2.55 -30.78
CA LYS A 229 -1.93 3.69 -31.06
C LYS A 229 -1.52 3.75 -32.52
N LEU A 230 -1.28 2.61 -33.15
CA LEU A 230 -0.95 2.57 -34.57
C LEU A 230 -2.15 2.91 -35.47
N LEU A 231 -3.34 2.40 -35.12
CA LEU A 231 -4.57 2.73 -35.85
C LEU A 231 -4.93 4.22 -35.72
N GLU A 232 -4.76 4.81 -34.53
CA GLU A 232 -4.93 6.25 -34.31
C GLU A 232 -3.94 7.09 -35.12
N ASN A 233 -2.67 6.68 -35.16
CA ASN A 233 -1.66 7.36 -35.99
C ASN A 233 -2.03 7.27 -37.49
N THR A 234 -2.56 6.12 -37.92
CA THR A 234 -3.03 5.92 -39.30
C THR A 234 -4.27 6.77 -39.63
N ALA A 235 -5.17 6.96 -38.65
CA ALA A 235 -6.35 7.81 -38.78
C ALA A 235 -5.99 9.31 -38.81
N LYS A 236 -5.06 9.76 -37.95
CA LYS A 236 -4.55 11.13 -37.92
C LYS A 236 -3.83 11.52 -39.23
N ASP A 237 -3.03 10.61 -39.78
CA ASP A 237 -2.39 10.79 -41.09
C ASP A 237 -3.42 10.92 -42.24
N SER A 238 -4.52 10.17 -42.15
CA SER A 238 -5.61 10.22 -43.14
C SER A 238 -6.37 11.56 -43.09
N GLN A 239 -6.57 12.14 -41.90
CA GLN A 239 -7.14 13.50 -41.75
C GLN A 239 -6.17 14.60 -42.18
N ALA A 240 -4.86 14.43 -41.99
CA ALA A 240 -3.83 15.38 -42.43
C ALA A 240 -3.74 15.52 -43.96
N GLN A 241 -4.14 14.50 -44.74
CA GLN A 241 -4.27 14.60 -46.20
C GLN A 241 -5.57 15.27 -46.67
N ILE A 242 -6.61 15.36 -45.83
CA ILE A 242 -7.92 15.92 -46.20
C ILE A 242 -7.97 17.45 -45.97
N SER A 243 -7.10 17.98 -45.10
CA SER A 243 -6.99 19.43 -44.78
C SER A 243 -6.14 20.24 -45.77
N SER A 244 -5.92 19.75 -46.99
CA SER A 244 -5.21 20.52 -48.02
C SER A 244 -6.10 21.65 -48.57
N GLY A 245 -5.70 22.90 -48.33
CA GLY A 245 -6.39 24.10 -48.83
C GLY A 245 -6.57 24.13 -50.37
N PRO A 246 -7.44 25.01 -50.89
CA PRO A 246 -7.91 24.99 -52.29
C PRO A 246 -6.80 25.02 -53.35
N VAL A 247 -5.65 25.63 -53.04
CA VAL A 247 -4.48 25.72 -53.93
C VAL A 247 -3.79 24.36 -54.13
N GLN A 248 -3.75 23.52 -53.09
CA GLN A 248 -3.07 22.21 -53.14
C GLN A 248 -3.90 21.15 -53.87
N ARG A 249 -5.24 21.25 -53.81
CA ARG A 249 -6.14 20.38 -54.61
C ARG A 249 -5.99 20.61 -56.10
N VAL A 250 -5.75 21.86 -56.52
CA VAL A 250 -5.49 22.20 -57.92
C VAL A 250 -4.10 21.71 -58.34
N MET A 251 -3.06 21.88 -57.50
CA MET A 251 -1.73 21.33 -57.80
C MET A 251 -1.72 19.80 -57.98
N ASN A 252 -2.47 19.06 -57.17
CA ASN A 252 -2.57 17.60 -57.30
C ASN A 252 -3.35 17.15 -58.55
N ALA A 253 -4.20 18.00 -59.11
CA ALA A 253 -4.97 17.70 -60.33
C ALA A 253 -4.19 17.94 -61.63
N VAL A 254 -3.10 18.70 -61.59
CA VAL A 254 -2.36 19.16 -62.79
C VAL A 254 -0.91 18.64 -62.83
N SER A 255 -0.45 17.93 -61.80
CA SER A 255 0.87 17.29 -61.79
C SER A 255 0.86 15.93 -62.51
N PRO A 256 1.78 15.67 -63.47
CA PRO A 256 1.85 14.39 -64.19
C PRO A 256 2.47 13.26 -63.34
N ILE A 257 2.98 13.58 -62.15
CA ILE A 257 3.46 12.60 -61.19
C ILE A 257 2.31 12.34 -60.21
N LYS A 258 1.60 11.22 -60.40
CA LYS A 258 0.73 10.67 -59.35
C LYS A 258 1.62 10.36 -58.15
N THR A 259 1.70 11.27 -57.18
CA THR A 259 2.18 10.91 -55.86
C THR A 259 1.25 9.83 -55.30
N SER A 260 1.87 8.76 -54.84
CA SER A 260 1.34 7.41 -54.62
C SER A 260 0.28 7.31 -53.51
N GLY A 261 -0.88 7.94 -53.66
CA GLY A 261 -1.99 7.84 -52.70
C GLY A 261 -2.56 6.40 -52.54
N PRO A 262 -2.82 5.64 -53.62
CA PRO A 262 -3.45 4.31 -53.49
C PRO A 262 -2.50 3.21 -53.00
N GLN A 263 -1.19 3.30 -53.30
CA GLN A 263 -0.21 2.28 -52.93
C GLN A 263 0.20 2.37 -51.45
N VAL A 264 0.26 3.58 -50.88
CA VAL A 264 0.57 3.78 -49.45
C VAL A 264 -0.55 3.24 -48.56
N ILE A 265 -1.82 3.39 -48.96
CA ILE A 265 -2.98 2.86 -48.21
C ILE A 265 -3.03 1.32 -48.27
N ALA A 266 -2.71 0.72 -49.41
CA ALA A 266 -2.66 -0.74 -49.56
C ALA A 266 -1.48 -1.39 -48.82
N ALA A 267 -0.30 -0.76 -48.84
CA ALA A 267 0.88 -1.21 -48.10
C ALA A 267 0.67 -1.15 -46.59
N ARG A 268 0.07 -0.06 -46.09
CA ARG A 268 -0.25 0.12 -44.66
C ARG A 268 -1.36 -0.81 -44.16
N ARG A 269 -2.33 -1.17 -45.01
CA ARG A 269 -3.35 -2.19 -44.68
C ARG A 269 -2.71 -3.58 -44.47
N LYS A 270 -1.78 -3.95 -45.35
CA LYS A 270 -1.02 -5.21 -45.25
C LYS A 270 -0.15 -5.26 -43.98
N GLU A 271 0.37 -4.12 -43.55
CA GLU A 271 1.12 -3.98 -42.30
C GLU A 271 0.22 -4.26 -41.09
N VAL A 272 -0.95 -3.62 -41.00
CA VAL A 272 -1.97 -3.86 -39.96
C VAL A 272 -2.42 -5.33 -39.94
N GLU A 273 -2.69 -5.94 -41.10
CA GLU A 273 -3.04 -7.37 -41.20
C GLU A 273 -1.89 -8.28 -40.73
N THR A 274 -0.63 -7.96 -41.04
CA THR A 274 0.52 -8.78 -40.63
C THR A 274 0.70 -8.75 -39.11
N MET A 275 0.56 -7.58 -38.49
CA MET A 275 0.63 -7.46 -37.03
C MET A 275 -0.56 -8.11 -36.34
N TRP A 276 -1.74 -8.10 -36.96
CA TRP A 276 -2.91 -8.83 -36.46
C TRP A 276 -2.65 -10.33 -36.34
N TYR A 277 -2.07 -10.94 -37.39
CA TYR A 277 -1.70 -12.36 -37.35
C TYR A 277 -0.61 -12.64 -36.31
N GLN A 278 0.34 -11.73 -36.12
CA GLN A 278 1.36 -11.86 -35.07
C GLN A 278 0.76 -11.75 -33.66
N ALA A 279 -0.16 -10.81 -33.43
CA ALA A 279 -0.84 -10.62 -32.16
C ALA A 279 -1.74 -11.80 -31.79
N THR A 280 -2.55 -12.27 -32.74
CA THR A 280 -3.44 -13.44 -32.54
C THR A 280 -2.65 -14.73 -32.34
N GLY A 281 -1.56 -14.94 -33.09
CA GLY A 281 -0.67 -16.10 -32.90
C GLY A 281 0.05 -16.08 -31.55
N MET A 282 0.45 -14.90 -31.07
CA MET A 282 1.04 -14.75 -29.73
C MET A 282 0.01 -15.04 -28.63
N MET A 283 -1.22 -14.54 -28.79
CA MET A 283 -2.31 -14.77 -27.84
C MET A 283 -2.68 -16.27 -27.78
N GLU A 284 -2.78 -16.95 -28.93
CA GLU A 284 -2.99 -18.41 -28.97
C GLU A 284 -1.88 -19.16 -28.23
N SER A 285 -0.61 -18.81 -28.47
CA SER A 285 0.52 -19.45 -27.81
C SER A 285 0.52 -19.23 -26.30
N THR A 286 0.13 -18.04 -25.83
CA THR A 286 0.04 -17.72 -24.41
C THR A 286 -1.10 -18.48 -23.75
N ILE A 287 -2.29 -18.52 -24.36
CA ILE A 287 -3.45 -19.29 -23.85
C ILE A 287 -3.12 -20.78 -23.77
N ARG A 288 -2.44 -21.34 -24.78
CA ARG A 288 -2.03 -22.75 -24.78
C ARG A 288 -1.11 -23.11 -23.60
N LYS A 289 -0.21 -22.20 -23.20
CA LYS A 289 0.64 -22.39 -22.03
C LYS A 289 -0.17 -22.36 -20.74
N LEU A 290 -1.15 -21.46 -20.63
CA LEU A 290 -2.05 -21.40 -19.47
C LEU A 290 -2.90 -22.67 -19.32
N ILE A 291 -3.45 -23.21 -20.42
CA ILE A 291 -4.19 -24.48 -20.39
C ILE A 291 -3.32 -25.61 -19.82
N HIS A 292 -2.10 -25.75 -20.35
CA HIS A 292 -1.19 -26.79 -19.87
C HIS A 292 -0.86 -26.66 -18.38
N GLU A 293 -0.71 -25.42 -17.90
CA GLU A 293 -0.46 -25.16 -16.48
C GLU A 293 -1.69 -25.40 -15.60
N ALA A 294 -2.89 -25.10 -16.10
CA ALA A 294 -4.14 -25.45 -15.42
C ALA A 294 -4.28 -26.97 -15.28
N GLU A 295 -4.01 -27.74 -16.34
CA GLU A 295 -4.02 -29.21 -16.32
C GLU A 295 -3.04 -29.79 -15.28
N VAL A 296 -1.82 -29.24 -15.19
CA VAL A 296 -0.84 -29.66 -14.18
C VAL A 296 -1.36 -29.41 -12.75
N ASN A 297 -2.03 -28.28 -12.51
CA ASN A 297 -2.63 -27.99 -11.21
C ASN A 297 -3.83 -28.89 -10.89
N ILE A 298 -4.66 -29.21 -11.89
CA ILE A 298 -5.79 -30.16 -11.74
C ILE A 298 -5.28 -31.53 -11.28
N ILE A 299 -4.23 -32.06 -11.93
CA ILE A 299 -3.61 -33.34 -11.53
C ILE A 299 -3.08 -33.29 -10.09
N ALA A 300 -2.48 -32.18 -9.69
CA ALA A 300 -1.96 -32.01 -8.34
C ALA A 300 -3.07 -31.99 -7.28
N LEU A 301 -4.22 -31.38 -7.59
CA LEU A 301 -5.38 -31.33 -6.70
C LEU A 301 -6.10 -32.67 -6.58
N ASP A 302 -6.24 -33.40 -7.69
CA ASP A 302 -6.79 -34.77 -7.71
C ASP A 302 -5.97 -35.71 -6.81
N LYS A 303 -4.62 -35.57 -6.85
CA LYS A 303 -3.72 -36.29 -5.93
C LYS A 303 -4.00 -35.96 -4.45
N LEU A 304 -4.26 -34.69 -4.12
CA LEU A 304 -4.56 -34.26 -2.75
C LEU A 304 -5.92 -34.76 -2.26
N GLU A 305 -6.93 -34.76 -3.13
CA GLU A 305 -8.25 -35.33 -2.84
C GLU A 305 -8.12 -36.82 -2.51
N GLY A 306 -7.42 -37.58 -3.35
CA GLY A 306 -7.13 -39.00 -3.09
C GLY A 306 -6.33 -39.24 -1.80
N GLN A 307 -5.44 -38.32 -1.41
CA GLN A 307 -4.76 -38.39 -0.11
C GLN A 307 -5.70 -38.21 1.07
N LEU A 308 -6.62 -37.25 0.99
CA LEU A 308 -7.62 -36.99 2.03
C LEU A 308 -8.60 -38.17 2.18
N ASP A 309 -8.92 -38.86 1.09
CA ASP A 309 -9.77 -40.06 1.16
C ASP A 309 -9.07 -41.25 1.83
N LEU A 310 -7.80 -41.50 1.52
CA LEU A 310 -7.03 -42.53 2.23
C LEU A 310 -6.88 -42.20 3.72
N ILE A 311 -6.67 -40.93 4.08
CA ILE A 311 -6.63 -40.48 5.48
C ILE A 311 -7.98 -40.79 6.17
N ASN A 312 -9.10 -40.58 5.47
CA ASN A 312 -10.43 -40.90 6.02
C ASN A 312 -10.61 -42.38 6.31
N GLU A 313 -10.19 -43.24 5.38
CA GLU A 313 -10.25 -44.69 5.53
C GLU A 313 -9.46 -45.17 6.76
N MET A 314 -8.25 -44.63 6.94
CA MET A 314 -7.41 -44.93 8.10
C MET A 314 -8.04 -44.48 9.42
N ILE A 315 -8.63 -43.27 9.45
CA ILE A 315 -9.32 -42.75 10.63
C ILE A 315 -10.54 -43.61 10.98
N LEU A 316 -11.34 -44.01 9.99
CA LEU A 316 -12.53 -44.84 10.22
C LEU A 316 -12.15 -46.20 10.82
N ARG A 317 -11.12 -46.84 10.28
CA ARG A 317 -10.62 -48.13 10.77
C ARG A 317 -10.05 -48.03 12.20
N GLU A 318 -9.32 -46.95 12.51
CA GLU A 318 -8.77 -46.72 13.85
C GLU A 318 -9.86 -46.37 14.88
N ASP A 319 -10.85 -45.55 14.53
CA ASP A 319 -11.98 -45.18 15.40
C ASP A 319 -12.83 -46.42 15.74
N GLU A 320 -13.07 -47.31 14.76
CA GLU A 320 -13.74 -48.59 14.98
C GLU A 320 -12.96 -49.49 15.95
N GLY A 321 -11.64 -49.61 15.76
CA GLY A 321 -10.76 -50.38 16.64
C GLY A 321 -10.72 -49.83 18.08
N ILE A 322 -10.72 -48.51 18.24
CA ILE A 322 -10.78 -47.87 19.57
C ILE A 322 -12.16 -48.08 20.20
N ARG A 323 -13.24 -47.99 19.42
CA ARG A 323 -14.60 -48.21 19.93
C ARG A 323 -14.78 -49.63 20.46
N ALA A 324 -14.30 -50.64 19.72
CA ALA A 324 -14.34 -52.02 20.15
C ALA A 324 -13.59 -52.23 21.49
N LYS A 325 -12.37 -51.68 21.62
CA LYS A 325 -11.58 -51.76 22.86
C LYS A 325 -12.20 -50.98 24.03
N ALA A 326 -12.89 -49.87 23.74
CA ALA A 326 -13.59 -49.08 24.75
C ALA A 326 -14.84 -49.81 25.26
N GLU A 327 -15.60 -50.48 24.38
CA GLU A 327 -16.74 -51.30 24.75
C GLU A 327 -16.32 -52.52 25.58
N GLU A 328 -15.24 -53.19 25.20
CA GLU A 328 -14.64 -54.28 26.00
C GLU A 328 -14.23 -53.78 27.40
N ALA A 329 -13.54 -52.64 27.48
CA ALA A 329 -13.15 -52.04 28.75
C ALA A 329 -14.36 -51.65 29.60
N LEU A 330 -15.46 -51.16 29.01
CA LEU A 330 -16.70 -50.86 29.74
C LEU A 330 -17.41 -52.11 30.26
N GLY A 331 -17.19 -53.27 29.63
CA GLY A 331 -17.68 -54.57 30.07
C GLY A 331 -16.96 -55.14 31.29
N GLU A 332 -15.73 -54.70 31.58
CA GLU A 332 -14.95 -55.17 32.73
C GLU A 332 -15.59 -54.73 34.07
N LEU A 333 -15.74 -55.67 35.02
CA LEU A 333 -16.29 -55.40 36.36
C LEU A 333 -15.52 -54.28 37.09
N TRP A 334 -14.20 -54.22 36.89
CA TRP A 334 -13.30 -53.20 37.47
C TRP A 334 -13.60 -51.78 36.97
N THR A 335 -14.16 -51.65 35.76
CA THR A 335 -14.59 -50.37 35.20
C THR A 335 -15.86 -49.86 35.86
N LYS A 336 -16.81 -50.75 36.18
CA LYS A 336 -18.03 -50.40 36.93
C LYS A 336 -17.74 -49.94 38.37
N LEU A 337 -16.61 -50.41 38.93
CA LEU A 337 -16.10 -50.00 40.25
C LEU A 337 -15.18 -48.76 40.19
N GLY A 338 -15.00 -48.14 39.02
CA GLY A 338 -14.24 -46.91 38.85
C GLY A 338 -12.73 -47.07 38.63
N GLY A 339 -12.20 -48.29 38.61
CA GLY A 339 -10.76 -48.57 38.53
C GLY A 339 -10.09 -48.30 37.18
N ASN A 340 -10.85 -48.32 36.07
CA ASN A 340 -10.32 -48.13 34.71
C ASN A 340 -10.52 -46.72 34.13
N ARG A 341 -10.74 -45.71 34.99
CA ARG A 341 -11.04 -44.32 34.57
C ARG A 341 -9.97 -43.73 33.65
N LYS A 342 -8.69 -44.04 33.88
CA LYS A 342 -7.56 -43.58 33.04
C LYS A 342 -7.56 -44.22 31.64
N LYS A 343 -7.87 -45.53 31.54
CA LYS A 343 -7.96 -46.28 30.27
C LYS A 343 -9.12 -45.75 29.41
N LEU A 344 -10.28 -45.50 30.02
CA LEU A 344 -11.43 -44.88 29.34
C LEU A 344 -11.15 -43.44 28.90
N ASN A 345 -10.43 -42.66 29.72
CA ASN A 345 -10.07 -41.29 29.36
C ASN A 345 -9.11 -41.26 28.16
N ASN A 346 -8.13 -42.17 28.10
CA ASN A 346 -7.26 -42.30 26.94
C ASN A 346 -8.04 -42.63 25.66
N PHE A 347 -9.02 -43.54 25.70
CA PHE A 347 -9.88 -43.80 24.53
C PHE A 347 -10.70 -42.57 24.12
N ARG A 348 -11.23 -41.79 25.07
CA ARG A 348 -11.91 -40.52 24.76
C ARG A 348 -10.98 -39.51 24.10
N SER A 349 -9.76 -39.32 24.64
CA SER A 349 -8.76 -38.42 24.07
C SER A 349 -8.35 -38.82 22.65
N HIS A 350 -8.15 -40.12 22.38
CA HIS A 350 -7.85 -40.59 21.03
C HIS A 350 -9.01 -40.36 20.06
N ARG A 351 -10.26 -40.58 20.48
CA ARG A 351 -11.43 -40.31 19.63
C ARG A 351 -11.65 -38.82 19.37
N MET A 352 -11.35 -37.96 20.35
CA MET A 352 -11.32 -36.51 20.13
C MET A 352 -10.28 -36.13 19.07
N LEU A 353 -9.05 -36.65 19.17
CA LEU A 353 -8.01 -36.42 18.18
C LEU A 353 -8.43 -36.91 16.78
N LEU A 354 -8.98 -38.12 16.65
CA LEU A 354 -9.48 -38.64 15.36
C LEU A 354 -10.63 -37.79 14.79
N ASN A 355 -11.50 -37.25 15.65
CA ASN A 355 -12.58 -36.36 15.24
C ASN A 355 -12.07 -34.98 14.79
N GLU A 356 -11.02 -34.45 15.43
CA GLU A 356 -10.34 -33.26 14.97
C GLU A 356 -9.75 -33.47 13.57
N ILE A 357 -9.00 -34.56 13.36
CA ILE A 357 -8.43 -34.88 12.05
C ILE A 357 -9.55 -35.06 11.00
N ARG A 358 -10.66 -35.72 11.35
CA ARG A 358 -11.83 -35.87 10.45
C ARG A 358 -12.44 -34.52 10.09
N THR A 359 -12.54 -33.59 11.04
CA THR A 359 -13.08 -32.24 10.83
C THR A 359 -12.18 -31.43 9.91
N TYR A 360 -10.86 -31.44 10.15
CA TYR A 360 -9.89 -30.74 9.31
C TYR A 360 -9.83 -31.33 7.91
N ARG A 361 -9.80 -32.66 7.78
CA ARG A 361 -9.88 -33.36 6.50
C ARG A 361 -11.11 -32.95 5.70
N LYS A 362 -12.29 -32.90 6.34
CA LYS A 362 -13.54 -32.50 5.67
C LYS A 362 -13.47 -31.06 5.14
N ARG A 363 -12.84 -30.15 5.88
CA ARG A 363 -12.60 -28.77 5.43
C ARG A 363 -11.61 -28.73 4.27
N ALA A 364 -10.46 -29.39 4.40
CA ALA A 364 -9.45 -29.47 3.36
C ALA A 364 -10.02 -30.06 2.05
N LEU A 365 -10.83 -31.12 2.16
CA LEU A 365 -11.51 -31.73 1.01
C LEU A 365 -12.46 -30.74 0.33
N ALA A 366 -13.27 -30.01 1.11
CA ALA A 366 -14.16 -29.00 0.54
C ALA A 366 -13.40 -27.91 -0.24
N HIS A 367 -12.26 -27.44 0.28
CA HIS A 367 -11.41 -26.47 -0.43
C HIS A 367 -10.78 -27.08 -1.69
N VAL A 368 -10.21 -28.29 -1.61
CA VAL A 368 -9.57 -28.98 -2.74
C VAL A 368 -10.58 -29.28 -3.85
N SER A 369 -11.73 -29.90 -3.54
CA SER A 369 -12.75 -30.23 -4.54
C SER A 369 -13.39 -28.98 -5.15
N SER A 370 -13.64 -27.92 -4.36
CA SER A 370 -14.12 -26.63 -4.89
C SER A 370 -13.14 -26.03 -5.88
N THR A 371 -11.84 -26.10 -5.58
CA THR A 371 -10.78 -25.61 -6.46
C THR A 371 -10.71 -26.41 -7.75
N LEU A 372 -10.79 -27.74 -7.62
CA LEU A 372 -10.71 -28.65 -8.75
C LEU A 372 -11.79 -28.33 -9.79
N VAL A 373 -13.05 -28.14 -9.32
CA VAL A 373 -14.18 -27.76 -10.18
C VAL A 373 -13.94 -26.40 -10.86
N GLN A 374 -13.44 -25.41 -10.12
CA GLN A 374 -13.15 -24.09 -10.66
C GLN A 374 -12.06 -24.13 -11.73
N LEU A 375 -10.95 -24.83 -11.49
CA LEU A 375 -9.87 -24.97 -12.47
C LEU A 375 -10.28 -25.77 -13.70
N GLN A 376 -11.15 -26.78 -13.55
CA GLN A 376 -11.71 -27.51 -14.69
C GLN A 376 -12.58 -26.61 -15.56
N GLY A 377 -13.42 -25.76 -14.95
CA GLY A 377 -14.18 -24.73 -15.66
C GLY A 377 -13.26 -23.77 -16.41
N LEU A 378 -12.28 -23.21 -15.70
CA LEU A 378 -11.30 -22.27 -16.25
C LEU A 378 -10.52 -22.86 -17.43
N SER A 379 -10.07 -24.12 -17.33
CA SER A 379 -9.37 -24.82 -18.41
C SER A 379 -10.26 -24.99 -19.65
N GLY A 380 -11.54 -25.33 -19.44
CA GLY A 380 -12.53 -25.41 -20.52
C GLY A 380 -12.77 -24.06 -21.22
N ASP A 381 -12.87 -22.98 -20.45
CA ASP A 381 -13.03 -21.63 -20.98
C ASP A 381 -11.79 -21.15 -21.73
N LEU A 382 -10.59 -21.47 -21.23
CA LEU A 382 -9.33 -21.20 -21.92
C LEU A 382 -9.21 -21.97 -23.24
N ASP A 383 -9.68 -23.23 -23.32
CA ASP A 383 -9.65 -23.98 -24.58
C ASP A 383 -10.69 -23.46 -25.59
N ASP A 384 -11.91 -23.10 -25.17
CA ASP A 384 -12.87 -22.42 -26.06
C ASP A 384 -12.32 -21.09 -26.57
N LEU A 385 -11.68 -20.30 -25.70
CA LEU A 385 -11.00 -19.07 -26.07
C LEU A 385 -9.88 -19.34 -27.09
N ARG A 386 -9.04 -20.35 -26.84
CA ARG A 386 -7.97 -20.75 -27.76
C ARG A 386 -8.53 -21.15 -29.12
N GLN A 387 -9.58 -21.96 -29.19
CA GLN A 387 -10.20 -22.39 -30.45
C GLN A 387 -10.71 -21.20 -31.25
N ARG A 388 -11.29 -20.20 -30.59
CA ARG A 388 -11.79 -18.98 -31.25
C ARG A 388 -10.68 -18.04 -31.70
N VAL A 389 -9.59 -17.94 -30.95
CA VAL A 389 -8.40 -17.14 -31.31
C VAL A 389 -7.60 -17.81 -32.44
N ALA A 390 -7.55 -19.15 -32.44
CA ALA A 390 -6.88 -19.97 -33.45
C ALA A 390 -7.64 -20.11 -34.77
N THR A 391 -8.91 -19.68 -34.83
CA THR A 391 -9.72 -19.70 -36.05
C THR A 391 -9.88 -18.29 -36.62
N PRO A 392 -8.87 -17.68 -37.26
CA PRO A 392 -8.99 -16.34 -37.85
C PRO A 392 -9.81 -16.33 -39.15
N ALA A 393 -10.76 -17.24 -39.33
CA ALA A 393 -11.44 -17.48 -40.60
C ALA A 393 -12.95 -17.17 -40.57
N LEU A 394 -13.28 -16.09 -41.27
CA LEU A 394 -14.38 -15.97 -42.25
C LEU A 394 -15.80 -15.58 -41.75
N VAL A 395 -16.31 -14.59 -42.50
CA VAL A 395 -17.69 -14.16 -42.73
C VAL A 395 -18.27 -13.08 -41.81
N GLY A 396 -18.23 -11.86 -42.36
CA GLY A 396 -19.30 -10.87 -42.28
C GLY A 396 -19.32 -10.11 -43.60
N GLU A 397 -20.01 -10.66 -44.61
CA GLU A 397 -20.46 -9.84 -45.74
C GLU A 397 -21.39 -8.74 -45.21
N GLU A 398 -21.28 -7.54 -45.79
CA GLU A 398 -22.13 -6.37 -45.51
C GLU A 398 -22.03 -5.75 -44.11
N ALA A 399 -21.00 -4.93 -43.88
CA ALA A 399 -21.14 -3.57 -43.36
C ALA A 399 -19.74 -2.94 -43.26
N GLY A 400 -19.51 -1.85 -43.98
CA GLY A 400 -18.36 -0.99 -43.75
C GLY A 400 -18.53 -0.29 -42.40
N ILE A 401 -18.19 -0.97 -41.31
CA ILE A 401 -18.15 -0.35 -39.98
C ILE A 401 -16.97 0.64 -39.99
N PRO A 402 -17.19 1.93 -39.64
CA PRO A 402 -16.12 2.93 -39.60
C PRO A 402 -15.00 2.53 -38.63
N LEU A 403 -13.75 2.88 -38.97
CA LEU A 403 -12.56 2.57 -38.15
C LEU A 403 -12.70 3.09 -36.71
N GLU A 404 -13.42 4.19 -36.53
CA GLU A 404 -13.73 4.81 -35.25
C GLU A 404 -14.56 3.89 -34.34
N VAL A 405 -15.49 3.11 -34.91
CA VAL A 405 -16.29 2.14 -34.16
C VAL A 405 -15.44 0.95 -33.73
N HIS A 406 -14.46 0.55 -34.56
CA HIS A 406 -13.51 -0.50 -34.23
C HIS A 406 -12.54 -0.07 -33.11
N ILE A 407 -12.01 1.14 -33.20
CA ILE A 407 -11.17 1.76 -32.15
C ILE A 407 -11.95 1.85 -30.84
N GLY A 408 -13.19 2.36 -30.87
CA GLY A 408 -14.03 2.47 -29.67
C GLY A 408 -14.39 1.10 -29.04
N SER A 409 -14.58 0.06 -29.85
CA SER A 409 -14.85 -1.30 -29.32
C SER A 409 -13.62 -1.91 -28.64
N MET A 410 -12.43 -1.69 -29.19
CA MET A 410 -11.17 -2.16 -28.60
C MET A 410 -10.81 -1.38 -27.34
N GLN A 411 -11.01 -0.06 -27.32
CA GLN A 411 -10.82 0.79 -26.13
C GLN A 411 -11.72 0.33 -24.98
N LYS A 412 -13.02 0.16 -25.23
CA LYS A 412 -13.96 -0.38 -24.23
C LYS A 412 -13.60 -1.78 -23.77
N GLY A 413 -13.06 -2.61 -24.67
CA GLY A 413 -12.54 -3.93 -24.35
C GLY A 413 -11.38 -3.89 -23.36
N THR A 414 -10.39 -3.03 -23.63
CA THR A 414 -9.22 -2.84 -22.76
C THR A 414 -9.62 -2.23 -21.41
N GLU A 415 -10.52 -1.26 -21.40
CA GLU A 415 -11.06 -0.66 -20.16
C GLU A 415 -11.72 -1.72 -19.27
N ARG A 416 -12.59 -2.58 -19.84
CA ARG A 416 -13.21 -3.68 -19.10
C ARG A 416 -12.20 -4.66 -18.52
N LEU A 417 -11.12 -4.97 -19.26
CA LEU A 417 -10.08 -5.86 -18.76
C LEU A 417 -9.30 -5.24 -17.59
N LEU A 418 -9.00 -3.94 -17.67
CA LEU A 418 -8.36 -3.20 -16.57
C LEU A 418 -9.27 -3.10 -15.34
N GLU A 419 -10.57 -2.93 -15.54
CA GLU A 419 -11.57 -2.86 -14.47
C GLU A 419 -11.83 -4.24 -13.82
N GLY A 420 -11.88 -5.31 -14.62
CA GLY A 420 -11.87 -6.70 -14.13
C GLY A 420 -10.62 -7.01 -13.29
N ARG A 421 -9.44 -6.61 -13.76
CA ARG A 421 -8.18 -6.74 -13.01
C ARG A 421 -8.24 -6.02 -11.66
N LYS A 422 -8.80 -4.80 -11.62
CA LYS A 422 -8.95 -4.03 -10.38
C LYS A 422 -9.85 -4.76 -9.39
N ARG A 423 -11.02 -5.25 -9.83
CA ARG A 423 -11.95 -6.03 -9.02
C ARG A 423 -11.33 -7.33 -8.50
N ALA A 424 -10.57 -8.03 -9.32
CA ALA A 424 -9.84 -9.24 -8.95
C ALA A 424 -8.83 -8.97 -7.80
N ARG A 425 -8.05 -7.88 -7.90
CA ARG A 425 -7.11 -7.44 -6.85
C ARG A 425 -7.82 -7.03 -5.57
N GLU A 426 -8.88 -6.23 -5.67
CA GLU A 426 -9.65 -5.79 -4.49
C GLU A 426 -10.23 -6.98 -3.71
N ARG A 427 -10.67 -8.05 -4.39
CA ARG A 427 -11.13 -9.29 -3.75
C ARG A 427 -9.99 -10.07 -3.09
N GLU A 428 -8.86 -10.21 -3.79
CA GLU A 428 -7.65 -10.84 -3.24
C GLU A 428 -7.19 -10.10 -1.97
N GLU A 429 -7.15 -8.77 -2.01
CA GLU A 429 -6.82 -7.92 -0.87
C GLU A 429 -7.85 -8.03 0.27
N ALA A 430 -9.15 -8.01 -0.03
CA ALA A 430 -10.21 -8.17 0.97
C ALA A 430 -10.15 -9.55 1.66
N TYR A 431 -9.74 -10.59 0.93
CA TYR A 431 -9.54 -11.93 1.47
C TYR A 431 -8.24 -12.03 2.28
N LEU A 432 -7.13 -11.44 1.80
CA LEU A 432 -5.86 -11.36 2.53
C LEU A 432 -5.98 -10.52 3.82
N GLN A 433 -6.87 -9.51 3.84
CA GLN A 433 -7.21 -8.76 5.06
C GLN A 433 -7.90 -9.64 6.12
N LYS A 434 -8.52 -10.76 5.74
CA LYS A 434 -9.09 -11.76 6.67
C LYS A 434 -8.07 -12.84 7.09
N ALA A 435 -6.81 -12.77 6.62
CA ALA A 435 -5.79 -13.71 7.04
C ALA A 435 -5.43 -13.50 8.53
N PRO A 436 -5.14 -14.57 9.29
CA PRO A 436 -4.96 -14.46 10.73
C PRO A 436 -3.68 -13.68 11.07
N GLY A 437 -3.82 -12.55 11.77
CA GLY A 437 -2.68 -11.89 12.42
C GLY A 437 -2.78 -10.39 12.69
N THR A 438 -3.68 -9.63 12.04
CA THR A 438 -3.70 -8.15 12.19
C THR A 438 -5.09 -7.49 12.20
N ASP A 439 -6.18 -8.22 12.01
CA ASP A 439 -7.56 -7.74 12.14
C ASP A 439 -8.31 -8.69 13.06
N MET A 440 -8.33 -8.42 14.36
CA MET A 440 -8.98 -9.32 15.33
C MET A 440 -9.81 -8.57 16.34
N LYS A 441 -11.12 -8.84 16.34
CA LYS A 441 -12.00 -8.44 17.46
C LYS A 441 -11.52 -9.11 18.76
N VAL A 442 -11.90 -8.57 19.91
CA VAL A 442 -11.49 -9.13 21.21
C VAL A 442 -11.88 -10.60 21.32
N THR A 443 -13.06 -11.02 20.88
CA THR A 443 -13.42 -12.45 20.94
C THR A 443 -12.56 -13.35 20.08
N GLU A 444 -12.01 -12.86 18.98
CA GLU A 444 -11.08 -13.62 18.14
C GLU A 444 -9.73 -13.78 18.86
N LYS A 445 -9.25 -12.72 19.53
CA LYS A 445 -8.05 -12.77 20.39
C LYS A 445 -8.22 -13.76 21.53
N ILE A 446 -9.39 -13.75 22.18
CA ILE A 446 -9.74 -14.70 23.24
C ILE A 446 -9.73 -16.14 22.70
N ARG A 447 -10.44 -16.42 21.59
CA ARG A 447 -10.48 -17.76 20.98
C ARG A 447 -9.10 -18.25 20.56
N GLN A 448 -8.26 -17.36 20.02
CA GLN A 448 -6.89 -17.70 19.64
C GLN A 448 -6.07 -18.05 20.90
N ALA A 449 -6.19 -17.28 21.97
CA ALA A 449 -5.51 -17.58 23.23
C ALA A 449 -5.95 -18.91 23.85
N GLU A 450 -7.26 -19.20 23.80
CA GLU A 450 -7.83 -20.48 24.23
C GLU A 450 -7.29 -21.64 23.40
N LYS A 451 -7.25 -21.49 22.06
CA LYS A 451 -6.68 -22.49 21.15
C LYS A 451 -5.19 -22.76 21.43
N ASP A 452 -4.44 -21.72 21.75
CA ASP A 452 -3.02 -21.81 22.10
C ASP A 452 -2.79 -22.31 23.53
N GLY A 453 -3.85 -22.48 24.32
CA GLY A 453 -3.76 -22.86 25.72
C GLY A 453 -3.00 -21.84 26.59
N ARG A 454 -2.96 -20.56 26.19
CA ARG A 454 -2.18 -19.52 26.89
C ARG A 454 -3.06 -18.70 27.85
N VAL A 455 -2.44 -18.20 28.92
CA VAL A 455 -3.05 -17.16 29.76
C VAL A 455 -2.83 -15.81 29.08
N TRP A 456 -3.83 -14.94 29.15
CA TRP A 456 -3.81 -13.62 28.53
C TRP A 456 -4.35 -12.55 29.47
N TRP A 457 -4.07 -11.29 29.18
CA TRP A 457 -4.52 -10.17 30.00
C TRP A 457 -4.82 -8.91 29.21
N SER A 458 -5.57 -7.99 29.83
CA SER A 458 -5.84 -6.64 29.32
C SER A 458 -5.79 -5.60 30.44
N PHE A 459 -5.76 -4.32 30.07
CA PHE A 459 -5.62 -3.20 31.01
C PHE A 459 -6.71 -2.16 30.81
N GLU A 460 -7.30 -1.68 31.91
CA GLU A 460 -8.23 -0.54 31.89
C GLU A 460 -7.53 0.76 32.30
N TYR A 461 -7.82 1.84 31.57
CA TYR A 461 -7.40 3.21 31.83
C TYR A 461 -8.59 4.17 31.81
N PHE A 462 -8.47 5.29 32.52
CA PHE A 462 -9.49 6.34 32.51
C PHE A 462 -8.95 7.69 32.01
N PRO A 463 -9.76 8.50 31.32
CA PRO A 463 -9.35 9.82 30.87
C PRO A 463 -8.90 10.74 32.04
N PRO A 464 -7.69 11.31 31.99
CA PRO A 464 -7.21 12.20 33.04
C PRO A 464 -7.85 13.59 32.94
N ARG A 465 -7.86 14.33 34.06
CA ARG A 465 -8.50 15.66 34.12
C ARG A 465 -7.62 16.82 33.60
N THR A 466 -6.32 16.58 33.36
CA THR A 466 -5.35 17.61 32.99
C THR A 466 -4.56 17.20 31.75
N ALA A 467 -4.12 18.17 30.95
CA ALA A 467 -3.28 17.93 29.77
C ALA A 467 -1.96 17.21 30.12
N GLN A 468 -1.31 17.60 31.22
CA GLN A 468 -0.13 16.88 31.72
C GLN A 468 -0.47 15.43 32.10
N GLY A 469 -1.64 15.21 32.71
CA GLY A 469 -2.13 13.87 33.03
C GLY A 469 -2.35 13.03 31.77
N LEU A 470 -2.84 13.63 30.69
CA LEU A 470 -3.04 12.99 29.39
C LEU A 470 -1.72 12.53 28.78
N GLN A 471 -0.73 13.41 28.74
CA GLN A 471 0.60 13.05 28.24
C GLN A 471 1.24 11.94 29.08
N ASN A 472 1.15 12.04 30.41
CA ASN A 472 1.65 11.01 31.33
C ASN A 472 0.95 9.65 31.14
N LEU A 473 -0.35 9.66 30.81
CA LEU A 473 -1.11 8.45 30.53
C LEU A 473 -0.68 7.81 29.21
N LEU A 474 -0.56 8.59 28.13
CA LEU A 474 -0.11 8.08 26.83
C LEU A 474 1.29 7.46 26.92
N ASP A 475 2.24 8.15 27.57
CA ASP A 475 3.59 7.63 27.82
C ASP A 475 3.54 6.33 28.65
N ARG A 476 2.56 6.19 29.56
CA ARG A 476 2.36 4.97 30.36
C ARG A 476 1.77 3.83 29.55
N ILE A 477 0.73 4.07 28.75
CA ILE A 477 0.13 3.06 27.86
C ILE A 477 1.20 2.50 26.93
N GLU A 478 2.07 3.36 26.40
CA GLU A 478 3.19 2.96 25.57
C GLU A 478 4.17 2.01 26.29
N ARG A 479 4.55 2.31 27.54
CA ARG A 479 5.40 1.41 28.35
C ARG A 479 4.68 0.12 28.71
N MET A 480 3.42 0.21 29.13
CA MET A 480 2.63 -0.94 29.57
C MET A 480 2.25 -1.86 28.41
N ARG A 481 2.17 -1.38 27.17
CA ARG A 481 2.10 -2.25 25.98
C ARG A 481 3.25 -3.25 25.93
N GLY A 482 4.44 -2.87 26.40
CA GLY A 482 5.59 -3.78 26.53
C GLY A 482 5.37 -4.95 27.51
N LEU A 483 4.34 -4.87 28.36
CA LEU A 483 3.91 -5.95 29.24
C LEU A 483 2.98 -6.96 28.54
N GLY A 484 2.76 -6.85 27.23
CA GLY A 484 2.06 -7.85 26.42
C GLY A 484 0.53 -8.01 26.58
N PRO A 485 -0.26 -6.97 26.92
CA PRO A 485 -1.72 -7.11 26.94
C PRO A 485 -2.29 -7.40 25.54
N GLU A 486 -3.39 -8.15 25.48
CA GLU A 486 -4.11 -8.45 24.23
C GLU A 486 -4.83 -7.24 23.65
N PHE A 487 -5.36 -6.43 24.54
CA PHE A 487 -6.10 -5.19 24.28
C PHE A 487 -6.09 -4.32 25.54
N ILE A 488 -6.55 -3.08 25.41
CA ILE A 488 -6.77 -2.15 26.52
C ILE A 488 -8.19 -1.60 26.48
N ASP A 489 -8.64 -1.06 27.61
CA ASP A 489 -9.97 -0.48 27.76
C ASP A 489 -9.81 0.99 28.18
N ILE A 490 -10.60 1.86 27.57
CA ILE A 490 -10.66 3.29 27.96
C ILE A 490 -12.06 3.58 28.49
N THR A 491 -12.11 4.03 29.74
CA THR A 491 -13.39 4.29 30.41
C THR A 491 -14.10 5.53 29.86
N TRP A 492 -15.42 5.51 30.01
CA TRP A 492 -16.32 6.59 29.64
C TRP A 492 -17.06 7.08 30.87
N ASN A 493 -16.93 8.36 31.18
CA ASN A 493 -17.53 8.93 32.38
C ASN A 493 -19.03 9.14 32.22
N ALA A 494 -19.79 8.91 33.30
CA ALA A 494 -21.24 9.10 33.34
C ALA A 494 -21.64 10.52 32.93
N GLY A 495 -22.63 10.65 32.05
CA GLY A 495 -23.08 11.93 31.48
C GLY A 495 -22.19 12.49 30.35
N GLY A 496 -21.15 11.76 29.93
CA GLY A 496 -20.37 12.09 28.73
C GLY A 496 -19.56 13.40 28.82
N ARG A 497 -19.24 13.89 30.02
CA ARG A 497 -18.42 15.12 30.19
C ARG A 497 -17.01 15.01 29.63
N THR A 498 -16.48 13.79 29.52
CA THR A 498 -15.16 13.50 28.94
C THR A 498 -15.27 12.55 27.74
N SER A 499 -16.42 12.56 27.05
CA SER A 499 -16.66 11.74 25.86
C SER A 499 -15.59 11.95 24.80
N ASP A 500 -15.28 13.21 24.54
CA ASP A 500 -14.43 13.63 23.43
C ASP A 500 -12.98 13.19 23.69
N LEU A 501 -12.55 13.30 24.96
CA LEU A 501 -11.24 12.81 25.40
C LEU A 501 -11.15 11.28 25.34
N THR A 502 -12.25 10.57 25.54
CA THR A 502 -12.29 9.10 25.38
C THR A 502 -12.13 8.72 23.92
N SER A 503 -12.89 9.36 23.01
CA SER A 503 -12.75 9.18 21.57
C SER A 503 -11.33 9.51 21.08
N GLU A 504 -10.73 10.60 21.57
CA GLU A 504 -9.36 11.00 21.25
C GLU A 504 -8.32 9.97 21.73
N LEU A 505 -8.47 9.47 22.95
CA LEU A 505 -7.61 8.41 23.49
C LEU A 505 -7.72 7.13 22.67
N VAL A 506 -8.93 6.70 22.31
CA VAL A 506 -9.17 5.52 21.47
C VAL A 506 -8.52 5.72 20.09
N LYS A 507 -8.74 6.88 19.45
CA LYS A 507 -8.07 7.24 18.18
C LYS A 507 -6.56 7.14 18.33
N THR A 508 -5.98 7.72 19.37
CA THR A 508 -4.52 7.74 19.60
C THR A 508 -3.97 6.33 19.86
N CYS A 509 -4.68 5.51 20.63
CA CYS A 509 -4.26 4.15 20.94
C CYS A 509 -4.28 3.24 19.70
N GLN A 510 -5.32 3.38 18.85
CA GLN A 510 -5.44 2.63 17.61
C GLN A 510 -4.45 3.11 16.53
N SER A 511 -4.34 4.42 16.31
CA SER A 511 -3.54 5.00 15.20
C SER A 511 -2.05 5.14 15.50
N VAL A 512 -1.68 5.56 16.71
CA VAL A 512 -0.30 5.91 17.07
C VAL A 512 0.37 4.80 17.88
N ILE A 513 -0.30 4.34 18.94
CA ILE A 513 0.29 3.34 19.85
C ILE A 513 0.24 1.95 19.20
N GLY A 514 -0.79 1.68 18.40
CA GLY A 514 -1.01 0.41 17.71
C GLY A 514 -1.38 -0.70 18.69
N ILE A 515 -2.38 -0.44 19.55
CA ILE A 515 -2.92 -1.42 20.49
C ILE A 515 -4.44 -1.49 20.38
N GLU A 516 -4.96 -2.72 20.31
CA GLU A 516 -6.40 -2.96 20.23
C GLU A 516 -7.09 -2.33 21.44
N THR A 517 -8.13 -1.56 21.18
CA THR A 517 -8.77 -0.74 22.20
C THR A 517 -10.27 -1.04 22.27
N CYS A 518 -10.75 -1.34 23.47
CA CYS A 518 -12.15 -1.45 23.84
C CYS A 518 -12.63 -0.11 24.42
N MET A 519 -13.62 0.50 23.77
CA MET A 519 -14.17 1.79 24.21
C MET A 519 -15.38 1.55 25.11
N HIS A 520 -15.36 2.08 26.33
CA HIS A 520 -16.57 2.11 27.14
C HIS A 520 -17.57 3.09 26.54
N LEU A 521 -18.87 2.77 26.64
CA LEU A 521 -19.93 3.66 26.21
C LEU A 521 -21.13 3.51 27.13
N THR A 522 -21.49 4.60 27.81
CA THR A 522 -22.68 4.64 28.67
C THR A 522 -23.85 5.24 27.91
N CYS A 523 -25.06 4.70 28.07
CA CYS A 523 -26.23 5.14 27.32
C CYS A 523 -27.18 6.08 28.08
N THR A 524 -27.01 6.25 29.38
CA THR A 524 -27.84 7.14 30.20
C THR A 524 -27.25 8.54 30.34
N ASN A 525 -28.10 9.51 30.70
CA ASN A 525 -27.74 10.92 30.91
C ASN A 525 -27.22 11.65 29.65
N MET A 526 -27.58 11.17 28.44
CA MET A 526 -27.30 11.83 27.17
C MET A 526 -28.35 11.48 26.10
N HIS A 527 -28.48 12.33 25.08
CA HIS A 527 -29.31 12.05 23.90
C HIS A 527 -28.70 10.95 23.04
N GLN A 528 -29.56 10.19 22.32
CA GLN A 528 -29.14 9.12 21.43
C GLN A 528 -28.10 9.58 20.38
N GLU A 529 -28.24 10.79 19.84
CA GLU A 529 -27.33 11.35 18.83
C GLU A 529 -25.86 11.34 19.28
N LYS A 530 -25.60 11.53 20.58
CA LYS A 530 -24.24 11.51 21.11
C LYS A 530 -23.63 10.11 21.07
N VAL A 531 -24.45 9.08 21.30
CA VAL A 531 -24.07 7.67 21.14
C VAL A 531 -23.80 7.37 19.66
N ASP A 532 -24.66 7.85 18.75
CA ASP A 532 -24.49 7.67 17.30
C ASP A 532 -23.19 8.31 16.77
N VAL A 533 -22.86 9.52 17.24
CA VAL A 533 -21.59 10.20 16.91
C VAL A 533 -20.40 9.37 17.41
N ALA A 534 -20.40 8.98 18.68
CA ALA A 534 -19.30 8.22 19.28
C ALA A 534 -19.07 6.87 18.57
N LEU A 535 -20.14 6.15 18.20
CA LEU A 535 -20.03 4.88 17.47
C LEU A 535 -19.50 5.08 16.05
N ARG A 536 -19.94 6.13 15.34
CA ARG A 536 -19.41 6.47 14.01
C ARG A 536 -17.93 6.82 14.06
N GLU A 537 -17.52 7.64 15.04
CA GLU A 537 -16.11 8.00 15.24
C GLU A 537 -15.26 6.79 15.61
N ALA A 538 -15.74 5.94 16.52
CA ALA A 538 -15.07 4.70 16.90
C ALA A 538 -14.84 3.81 15.66
N LYS A 539 -15.89 3.62 14.85
CA LYS A 539 -15.82 2.86 13.59
C LYS A 539 -14.84 3.48 12.58
N ALA A 540 -14.90 4.80 12.37
CA ALA A 540 -14.01 5.50 11.46
C ALA A 540 -12.53 5.36 11.85
N ASN A 541 -12.23 5.34 13.15
CA ASN A 541 -10.88 5.17 13.68
C ASN A 541 -10.46 3.69 13.86
N GLY A 542 -11.26 2.74 13.38
CA GLY A 542 -10.93 1.31 13.40
C GLY A 542 -11.21 0.59 14.71
N CYS A 543 -11.82 1.23 15.70
CA CYS A 543 -12.25 0.56 16.92
C CYS A 543 -13.30 -0.49 16.59
N ARG A 544 -13.12 -1.72 17.11
CA ARG A 544 -14.01 -2.87 16.90
C ARG A 544 -14.68 -3.35 18.17
N ASN A 545 -14.41 -2.73 19.32
CA ASN A 545 -14.77 -3.30 20.62
C ASN A 545 -15.42 -2.21 21.47
N ILE A 546 -16.67 -2.45 21.89
CA ILE A 546 -17.45 -1.52 22.72
C ILE A 546 -17.88 -2.21 24.01
N LEU A 547 -17.58 -1.63 25.16
CA LEU A 547 -18.22 -2.02 26.42
C LEU A 547 -19.50 -1.21 26.61
N ALA A 548 -20.63 -1.85 26.36
CA ALA A 548 -21.96 -1.24 26.49
C ALA A 548 -22.40 -1.22 27.95
N LEU A 549 -22.54 -0.02 28.50
CA LEU A 549 -22.89 0.23 29.90
C LEU A 549 -24.16 1.07 29.99
N ARG A 550 -24.89 0.92 31.10
CA ARG A 550 -25.97 1.86 31.43
C ARG A 550 -25.37 3.24 31.70
N GLY A 551 -24.48 3.32 32.69
CA GLY A 551 -23.97 4.56 33.28
C GLY A 551 -24.59 4.79 34.67
N ASP A 552 -23.79 5.40 35.54
CA ASP A 552 -24.20 5.78 36.90
C ASP A 552 -24.95 7.12 36.90
N PRO A 553 -25.74 7.43 37.95
CA PRO A 553 -26.30 8.75 38.14
C PRO A 553 -25.23 9.84 38.13
N PRO A 554 -25.55 11.08 37.69
CA PRO A 554 -24.62 12.20 37.76
C PRO A 554 -24.10 12.44 39.18
N SER A 555 -22.85 12.89 39.31
CA SER A 555 -22.24 13.18 40.61
C SER A 555 -23.13 14.11 41.47
N GLY A 556 -23.53 13.63 42.65
CA GLY A 556 -24.39 14.37 43.60
C GLY A 556 -25.88 14.05 43.48
N GLN A 557 -26.28 13.12 42.62
CA GLN A 557 -27.64 12.58 42.55
C GLN A 557 -27.60 11.08 42.91
N GLU A 558 -28.51 10.63 43.77
CA GLU A 558 -28.64 9.21 44.13
C GLU A 558 -29.52 8.45 43.14
N GLU A 559 -30.49 9.13 42.53
CA GLU A 559 -31.44 8.53 41.59
C GLU A 559 -31.13 8.92 40.14
N TRP A 560 -31.28 7.92 39.26
CA TRP A 560 -31.22 8.12 37.82
C TRP A 560 -32.54 8.69 37.29
N THR A 561 -32.47 9.61 36.33
CA THR A 561 -33.64 10.14 35.62
C THR A 561 -33.52 9.91 34.12
N SER A 562 -34.61 9.47 33.48
CA SER A 562 -34.65 9.24 32.03
C SER A 562 -34.62 10.56 31.27
N VAL A 563 -33.75 10.68 30.27
CA VAL A 563 -33.82 11.75 29.27
C VAL A 563 -34.89 11.39 28.25
N GLU A 564 -35.76 12.34 27.89
CA GLU A 564 -36.78 12.12 26.85
C GLU A 564 -36.12 11.71 25.53
N GLY A 565 -36.55 10.58 24.96
CA GLY A 565 -35.94 9.98 23.76
C GLY A 565 -34.57 9.30 23.97
N GLY A 566 -34.10 9.16 25.22
CA GLY A 566 -32.85 8.48 25.57
C GLY A 566 -33.01 7.00 25.95
N PHE A 567 -31.88 6.32 26.14
CA PHE A 567 -31.85 4.91 26.58
C PHE A 567 -32.14 4.77 28.08
N GLN A 568 -32.73 3.65 28.50
CA GLN A 568 -33.05 3.37 29.91
C GLN A 568 -32.09 2.35 30.53
N HIS A 569 -31.72 1.33 29.75
CA HIS A 569 -30.94 0.21 30.23
C HIS A 569 -29.76 -0.09 29.28
N GLY A 570 -28.70 -0.71 29.82
CA GLY A 570 -27.55 -1.10 28.99
C GLY A 570 -27.90 -2.07 27.85
N ILE A 571 -28.96 -2.87 28.01
CA ILE A 571 -29.47 -3.75 26.93
C ILE A 571 -29.99 -2.96 25.73
N ASP A 572 -30.52 -1.75 25.94
CA ASP A 572 -31.01 -0.91 24.85
C ASP A 572 -29.85 -0.45 23.97
N LEU A 573 -28.70 -0.15 24.58
CA LEU A 573 -27.47 0.16 23.86
C LEU A 573 -26.96 -1.03 23.06
N VAL A 574 -26.98 -2.25 23.62
CA VAL A 574 -26.60 -3.48 22.90
C VAL A 574 -27.47 -3.65 21.65
N ARG A 575 -28.80 -3.57 21.81
CA ARG A 575 -29.76 -3.70 20.70
C ARG A 575 -29.57 -2.61 19.66
N HIS A 576 -29.32 -1.39 20.10
CA HIS A 576 -29.09 -0.25 19.23
C HIS A 576 -27.81 -0.41 18.39
N ILE A 577 -26.67 -0.75 19.01
CA ILE A 577 -25.42 -1.01 18.29
C ILE A 577 -25.61 -2.13 17.26
N ARG A 578 -26.30 -3.22 17.64
CA ARG A 578 -26.60 -4.33 16.72
C ARG A 578 -27.47 -3.90 15.55
N ARG A 579 -28.46 -3.05 15.78
CA ARG A 579 -29.35 -2.55 14.73
C ARG A 579 -28.61 -1.63 13.74
N GLU A 580 -27.82 -0.68 14.23
CA GLU A 580 -27.17 0.34 13.39
C GLU A 580 -25.86 -0.14 12.75
N HIS A 581 -25.14 -1.06 13.41
CA HIS A 581 -23.79 -1.47 12.99
C HIS A 581 -23.64 -2.98 12.77
N GLY A 582 -24.71 -3.76 12.94
CA GLY A 582 -24.69 -5.21 12.74
C GLY A 582 -23.61 -5.88 13.58
N ASP A 583 -22.80 -6.69 12.91
CA ASP A 583 -21.72 -7.44 13.53
C ASP A 583 -20.34 -6.75 13.37
N TYR A 584 -20.31 -5.44 13.10
CA TYR A 584 -19.05 -4.71 13.01
C TYR A 584 -18.30 -4.67 14.34
N PHE A 585 -19.02 -4.42 15.45
CA PHE A 585 -18.46 -4.33 16.80
C PHE A 585 -18.60 -5.65 17.56
N ASP A 586 -17.56 -6.07 18.26
CA ASP A 586 -17.70 -6.90 19.45
C ASP A 586 -18.23 -6.03 20.60
N ILE A 587 -19.26 -6.51 21.28
CA ILE A 587 -19.93 -5.81 22.37
C ILE A 587 -19.65 -6.57 23.66
N ALA A 588 -18.97 -5.92 24.60
CA ALA A 588 -18.88 -6.38 25.97
C ALA A 588 -20.04 -5.83 26.80
N VAL A 589 -20.41 -6.56 27.85
CA VAL A 589 -21.33 -6.08 28.90
C VAL A 589 -20.76 -6.33 30.29
N ALA A 590 -21.20 -5.55 31.28
CA ALA A 590 -20.81 -5.75 32.66
C ALA A 590 -21.59 -6.88 33.35
N GLY A 591 -20.87 -7.68 34.13
CA GLY A 591 -21.38 -8.68 35.07
C GLY A 591 -20.92 -8.38 36.51
N PHE A 592 -21.71 -8.79 37.49
CA PHE A 592 -21.49 -8.46 38.90
C PHE A 592 -21.46 -9.75 39.72
N PRO A 593 -20.28 -10.35 40.00
CA PRO A 593 -20.19 -11.65 40.63
C PRO A 593 -20.84 -11.74 42.01
N GLN A 594 -20.84 -10.62 42.75
CA GLN A 594 -21.37 -10.51 44.10
C GLN A 594 -22.89 -10.66 44.18
N THR A 595 -23.63 -10.51 43.07
CA THR A 595 -25.08 -10.72 43.06
C THR A 595 -25.47 -12.16 43.39
N ILE A 596 -24.54 -13.12 43.32
CA ILE A 596 -24.77 -14.50 43.76
C ILE A 596 -24.98 -14.62 45.29
N GLN A 597 -24.64 -13.59 46.05
CA GLN A 597 -24.82 -13.54 47.50
C GLN A 597 -26.17 -12.93 47.92
N LEU A 598 -26.93 -12.37 46.96
CA LEU A 598 -28.27 -11.86 47.20
C LEU A 598 -29.25 -13.01 47.54
N PRO A 599 -30.43 -12.70 48.12
CA PRO A 599 -31.51 -13.68 48.25
C PRO A 599 -31.78 -14.39 46.91
N GLU A 600 -32.10 -15.68 46.95
CA GLU A 600 -32.16 -16.55 45.77
C GLU A 600 -33.01 -15.98 44.62
N ALA A 601 -34.16 -15.38 44.95
CA ALA A 601 -35.05 -14.77 43.96
C ALA A 601 -34.40 -13.57 43.24
N GLU A 602 -33.68 -12.72 43.97
CA GLU A 602 -32.98 -11.55 43.42
C GLU A 602 -31.75 -11.97 42.63
N ALA A 603 -30.95 -12.92 43.14
CA ALA A 603 -29.79 -13.47 42.43
C ALA A 603 -30.19 -14.09 41.08
N LYS A 604 -31.31 -14.82 41.06
CA LYS A 604 -31.88 -15.39 39.83
C LYS A 604 -32.35 -14.31 38.85
N GLN A 605 -32.94 -13.23 39.36
CA GLN A 605 -33.38 -12.10 38.54
C GLN A 605 -32.19 -11.34 37.91
N GLU A 606 -31.13 -11.08 38.68
CA GLU A 606 -29.88 -10.48 38.18
C GLU A 606 -29.24 -11.35 37.08
N MET A 607 -29.22 -12.68 37.28
CA MET A 607 -28.71 -13.61 36.27
C MET A 607 -29.57 -13.61 35.00
N GLN A 608 -30.89 -13.51 35.14
CA GLN A 608 -31.82 -13.41 34.02
C GLN A 608 -31.57 -12.14 33.20
N TRP A 609 -31.38 -10.98 33.84
CA TRP A 609 -31.04 -9.74 33.14
C TRP A 609 -29.67 -9.82 32.45
N LEU A 610 -28.70 -10.49 33.05
CA LEU A 610 -27.42 -10.76 32.39
C LEU A 610 -27.60 -11.63 31.15
N LYS A 611 -28.39 -12.70 31.23
CA LYS A 611 -28.71 -13.57 30.10
C LYS A 611 -29.39 -12.80 28.97
N GLU A 612 -30.35 -11.94 29.29
CA GLU A 612 -31.04 -11.09 28.31
C GLU A 612 -30.09 -10.13 27.59
N LYS A 613 -29.12 -9.53 28.31
CA LYS A 613 -28.06 -8.71 27.69
C LYS A 613 -27.20 -9.54 26.73
N CYS A 614 -26.88 -10.79 27.09
CA CYS A 614 -26.14 -11.70 26.23
C CYS A 614 -26.93 -12.03 24.96
N ASP A 615 -28.22 -12.39 25.13
CA ASP A 615 -29.12 -12.76 24.03
C ASP A 615 -29.41 -11.60 23.08
N ALA A 616 -29.36 -10.36 23.58
CA ALA A 616 -29.46 -9.16 22.75
C ALA A 616 -28.26 -8.97 21.80
N GLY A 617 -27.16 -9.72 21.99
CA GLY A 617 -26.03 -9.76 21.09
C GLY A 617 -24.69 -9.36 21.71
N ALA A 618 -24.50 -9.46 23.03
CA ALA A 618 -23.19 -9.29 23.64
C ALA A 618 -22.26 -10.48 23.31
N ASN A 619 -20.98 -10.20 23.10
CA ASN A 619 -19.98 -11.20 22.69
C ASN A 619 -19.11 -11.69 23.85
N PHE A 620 -18.96 -10.91 24.93
CA PHE A 620 -18.23 -11.31 26.14
C PHE A 620 -18.63 -10.44 27.34
N ILE A 621 -18.22 -10.85 28.54
CA ILE A 621 -18.58 -10.18 29.80
C ILE A 621 -17.31 -9.74 30.53
N PHE A 622 -17.25 -8.48 30.94
CA PHE A 622 -16.32 -8.04 32.00
C PHE A 622 -17.01 -8.10 33.34
N THR A 623 -16.34 -8.63 34.35
CA THR A 623 -16.88 -8.57 35.71
C THR A 623 -16.39 -7.35 36.45
N GLN A 624 -17.22 -6.80 37.33
CA GLN A 624 -16.77 -5.89 38.39
C GLN A 624 -15.65 -6.55 39.22
N MET A 625 -14.81 -5.74 39.86
CA MET A 625 -13.75 -6.21 40.76
C MET A 625 -14.32 -6.95 41.98
N PHE A 626 -13.57 -7.96 42.45
CA PHE A 626 -13.91 -8.79 43.61
C PHE A 626 -12.65 -9.31 44.30
N TYR A 627 -12.79 -9.75 45.55
CA TYR A 627 -11.69 -10.32 46.35
C TYR A 627 -11.99 -11.71 46.93
N ASP A 628 -13.23 -12.21 46.78
CA ASP A 628 -13.62 -13.59 47.09
C ASP A 628 -13.62 -14.46 45.81
N GLY A 629 -12.61 -15.33 45.68
CA GLY A 629 -12.48 -16.24 44.55
C GLY A 629 -13.52 -17.36 44.51
N ASP A 630 -14.01 -17.84 45.66
CA ASP A 630 -15.03 -18.90 45.68
C ASP A 630 -16.39 -18.37 45.26
N MET A 631 -16.72 -17.13 45.67
CA MET A 631 -17.90 -16.42 45.19
C MET A 631 -17.87 -16.29 43.66
N PHE A 632 -16.75 -15.86 43.08
CA PHE A 632 -16.61 -15.75 41.64
C PHE A 632 -16.81 -17.10 40.93
N ILE A 633 -16.17 -18.17 41.42
CA ILE A 633 -16.30 -19.52 40.85
C ILE A 633 -17.77 -19.99 40.88
N ARG A 634 -18.49 -19.75 41.99
CA ARG A 634 -19.93 -20.07 42.09
C ARG A 634 -20.75 -19.27 41.08
N TRP A 635 -20.49 -17.98 40.94
CA TRP A 635 -21.20 -17.12 39.99
C TRP A 635 -20.97 -17.55 38.53
N VAL A 636 -19.74 -17.93 38.16
CA VAL A 636 -19.46 -18.45 36.81
C VAL A 636 -20.23 -19.73 36.54
N LYS A 637 -20.30 -20.66 37.50
CA LYS A 637 -21.10 -21.89 37.36
C LYS A 637 -22.59 -21.58 37.16
N ALA A 638 -23.16 -20.67 37.96
CA ALA A 638 -24.53 -20.22 37.81
C ALA A 638 -24.80 -19.58 36.43
N ALA A 639 -23.84 -18.79 35.91
CA ALA A 639 -23.93 -18.22 34.57
C ALA A 639 -23.96 -19.31 33.48
N ARG A 640 -23.13 -20.36 33.61
CA ARG A 640 -23.14 -21.49 32.67
C ARG A 640 -24.44 -22.30 32.76
N GLU A 641 -24.97 -22.52 33.96
CA GLU A 641 -26.26 -23.18 34.18
C GLU A 641 -27.44 -22.38 33.58
N ALA A 642 -27.37 -21.05 33.60
CA ALA A 642 -28.32 -20.16 32.94
C ALA A 642 -28.18 -20.12 31.39
N GLY A 643 -27.23 -20.87 30.83
CA GLY A 643 -27.01 -20.96 29.38
C GLY A 643 -26.17 -19.83 28.79
N ILE A 644 -25.43 -19.07 29.61
CA ILE A 644 -24.48 -18.06 29.12
C ILE A 644 -23.21 -18.78 28.66
N THR A 645 -22.94 -18.77 27.35
CA THR A 645 -21.78 -19.47 26.75
C THR A 645 -20.66 -18.54 26.31
N ILE A 646 -20.89 -17.22 26.30
CA ILE A 646 -19.89 -16.23 25.89
C ILE A 646 -18.74 -16.15 26.92
N PRO A 647 -17.53 -15.70 26.51
CA PRO A 647 -16.40 -15.54 27.41
C PRO A 647 -16.71 -14.62 28.59
N ILE A 648 -16.21 -14.99 29.76
CA ILE A 648 -16.27 -14.19 30.99
C ILE A 648 -14.84 -13.79 31.31
N VAL A 649 -14.61 -12.50 31.55
CA VAL A 649 -13.30 -11.93 31.82
C VAL A 649 -13.33 -11.32 33.23
N PRO A 650 -12.64 -11.93 34.22
CA PRO A 650 -12.62 -11.42 35.58
C PRO A 650 -11.90 -10.07 35.67
N GLY A 651 -12.56 -9.09 36.29
CA GLY A 651 -11.97 -7.82 36.66
C GLY A 651 -11.11 -7.93 37.92
N ILE A 652 -9.83 -7.61 37.80
CA ILE A 652 -8.80 -7.73 38.84
C ILE A 652 -8.26 -6.35 39.16
N ASN A 653 -8.38 -5.90 40.41
CA ASN A 653 -7.81 -4.63 40.86
C ASN A 653 -6.58 -4.88 41.76
N PRO A 654 -5.36 -4.57 41.31
CA PRO A 654 -4.17 -4.67 42.16
C PRO A 654 -4.26 -3.69 43.33
N ILE A 655 -4.06 -4.18 44.56
CA ILE A 655 -4.05 -3.34 45.76
C ILE A 655 -2.72 -2.57 45.83
N GLN A 656 -2.77 -1.25 45.60
CA GLN A 656 -1.57 -0.42 45.43
C GLN A 656 -1.31 0.57 46.57
N THR A 657 -2.36 1.10 47.17
CA THR A 657 -2.34 2.04 48.29
C THR A 657 -3.58 1.79 49.15
N TRP A 658 -3.50 2.06 50.44
CA TRP A 658 -4.62 1.84 51.35
C TRP A 658 -5.83 2.69 50.98
N ASN A 659 -5.63 4.02 50.90
CA ASN A 659 -6.71 4.96 50.61
C ASN A 659 -7.31 4.75 49.21
N GLY A 660 -6.48 4.36 48.24
CA GLY A 660 -6.95 4.03 46.89
C GLY A 660 -7.83 2.78 46.88
N PHE A 661 -7.39 1.74 47.60
CA PHE A 661 -8.13 0.49 47.77
C PHE A 661 -9.49 0.73 48.43
N ILE A 662 -9.54 1.35 49.61
CA ILE A 662 -10.80 1.62 50.33
C ILE A 662 -11.75 2.47 49.49
N ARG A 663 -11.26 3.53 48.84
CA ARG A 663 -12.10 4.37 48.00
C ARG A 663 -12.70 3.60 46.82
N ALA A 664 -11.89 2.77 46.16
CA ALA A 664 -12.35 1.99 45.01
C ALA A 664 -13.44 0.99 45.43
N THR A 665 -13.22 0.26 46.52
CA THR A 665 -14.15 -0.78 47.00
C THR A 665 -15.43 -0.20 47.58
N THR A 666 -15.37 0.94 48.26
CA THR A 666 -16.58 1.66 48.72
C THR A 666 -17.40 2.17 47.53
N LEU A 667 -16.76 2.74 46.51
CA LEU A 667 -17.47 3.24 45.33
C LEU A 667 -18.16 2.11 44.55
N SER A 668 -17.51 0.95 44.44
CA SER A 668 -18.07 -0.21 43.73
C SER A 668 -19.02 -1.07 44.58
N GLY A 669 -19.13 -0.81 45.88
CA GLY A 669 -19.89 -1.66 46.81
C GLY A 669 -19.32 -3.07 46.95
N THR A 670 -18.00 -3.25 46.76
CA THR A 670 -17.35 -4.56 46.75
C THR A 670 -17.12 -5.06 48.17
N ASP A 671 -17.64 -6.24 48.50
CA ASP A 671 -17.35 -6.90 49.78
C ASP A 671 -15.91 -7.40 49.82
N ILE A 672 -15.24 -7.13 50.95
CA ILE A 672 -13.87 -7.52 51.20
C ILE A 672 -13.83 -8.61 52.27
N PRO A 673 -13.23 -9.78 51.99
CA PRO A 673 -13.04 -10.81 52.99
C PRO A 673 -12.31 -10.27 54.23
N GLN A 674 -12.80 -10.62 55.42
CA GLN A 674 -12.28 -10.07 56.69
C GLN A 674 -10.81 -10.47 56.92
N ASP A 675 -10.43 -11.68 56.52
CA ASP A 675 -9.05 -12.17 56.56
C ASP A 675 -8.09 -11.32 55.72
N LEU A 676 -8.53 -10.81 54.57
CA LEU A 676 -7.77 -9.85 53.76
C LEU A 676 -7.60 -8.53 54.52
N MET A 677 -8.68 -8.01 55.11
CA MET A 677 -8.64 -6.77 55.89
C MET A 677 -7.73 -6.86 57.10
N ASP A 678 -7.76 -7.98 57.83
CA ASP A 678 -6.92 -8.23 58.99
C ASP A 678 -5.41 -8.21 58.65
N ILE A 679 -5.05 -8.59 57.41
CA ILE A 679 -3.67 -8.51 56.91
C ILE A 679 -3.26 -7.08 56.53
N LEU A 680 -4.15 -6.32 55.88
CA LEU A 680 -3.79 -5.02 55.30
C LEU A 680 -3.94 -3.85 56.29
N GLU A 681 -4.98 -3.86 57.13
CA GLU A 681 -5.29 -2.72 58.01
C GLU A 681 -4.16 -2.35 58.97
N PRO A 682 -3.40 -3.29 59.58
CA PRO A 682 -2.24 -2.97 60.40
C PRO A 682 -1.17 -2.14 59.67
N HIS A 683 -1.17 -2.18 58.33
CA HIS A 683 -0.21 -1.50 57.47
C HIS A 683 -0.80 -0.29 56.75
N LYS A 684 -2.01 0.19 57.09
CA LYS A 684 -2.73 1.26 56.38
C LYS A 684 -1.97 2.58 56.16
N ASN A 685 -0.97 2.85 56.99
CA ASN A 685 -0.11 4.04 56.87
C ASN A 685 1.21 3.79 56.11
N ASN A 686 1.41 2.60 55.54
CA ASN A 686 2.59 2.21 54.77
C ASN A 686 2.19 1.62 53.42
N ASP A 687 2.01 2.49 52.42
CA ASP A 687 1.61 2.11 51.06
C ASP A 687 2.61 1.17 50.35
N GLU A 688 3.88 1.17 50.74
CA GLU A 688 4.84 0.20 50.22
C GLU A 688 4.52 -1.21 50.70
N LYS A 689 4.26 -1.35 52.00
CA LYS A 689 3.91 -2.66 52.59
C LYS A 689 2.53 -3.13 52.16
N VAL A 690 1.55 -2.23 52.09
CA VAL A 690 0.19 -2.53 51.56
C VAL A 690 0.28 -3.07 50.15
N ARG A 691 1.12 -2.47 49.29
CA ARG A 691 1.33 -2.96 47.93
C ARG A 691 2.00 -4.33 47.91
N GLU A 692 3.06 -4.53 48.68
CA GLU A 692 3.76 -5.83 48.71
C GLU A 692 2.81 -6.97 49.11
N LEU A 693 2.02 -6.77 50.17
CA LEU A 693 1.06 -7.77 50.67
C LEU A 693 -0.14 -7.91 49.72
N GLY A 694 -0.70 -6.79 49.30
CA GLY A 694 -1.85 -6.74 48.41
C GLY A 694 -1.61 -7.43 47.07
N ILE A 695 -0.40 -7.31 46.51
CA ILE A 695 -0.02 -8.02 45.27
C ILE A 695 0.00 -9.53 45.47
N LYS A 696 0.53 -10.02 46.60
CA LYS A 696 0.54 -11.47 46.90
C LYS A 696 -0.88 -12.03 47.04
N ILE A 697 -1.75 -11.32 47.76
CA ILE A 697 -3.15 -11.71 47.96
C ILE A 697 -3.89 -11.77 46.62
N VAL A 698 -3.76 -10.72 45.79
CA VAL A 698 -4.41 -10.69 44.47
C VAL A 698 -3.81 -11.72 43.51
N ALA A 699 -2.52 -12.05 43.62
CA ALA A 699 -1.91 -13.12 42.85
C ALA A 699 -2.47 -14.50 43.21
N GLU A 700 -2.68 -14.77 44.50
CA GLU A 700 -3.33 -16.01 44.97
C GLU A 700 -4.77 -16.12 44.45
N LEU A 701 -5.53 -15.01 44.48
CA LEU A 701 -6.86 -14.94 43.85
C LEU A 701 -6.81 -15.30 42.36
N CYS A 702 -5.86 -14.72 41.61
CA CYS A 702 -5.72 -14.99 40.18
C CYS A 702 -5.36 -16.46 39.91
N ARG A 703 -4.42 -17.05 40.67
CA ARG A 703 -4.05 -18.47 40.55
C ARG A 703 -5.25 -19.37 40.82
N LYS A 704 -6.01 -19.09 41.89
CA LYS A 704 -7.23 -19.82 42.23
C LYS A 704 -8.25 -19.81 41.09
N ILE A 705 -8.45 -18.67 40.43
CA ILE A 705 -9.37 -18.56 39.28
C ILE A 705 -8.86 -19.38 38.08
N LEU A 706 -7.57 -19.26 37.76
CA LEU A 706 -6.96 -19.95 36.63
C LEU A 706 -6.94 -21.48 36.80
N ASP A 707 -6.87 -21.97 38.04
CA ASP A 707 -6.81 -23.40 38.38
C ASP A 707 -8.20 -24.07 38.51
N ALA A 708 -9.29 -23.30 38.60
CA ALA A 708 -10.62 -23.80 38.96
C ALA A 708 -11.40 -24.57 37.87
N ASP A 709 -10.80 -24.84 36.69
CA ASP A 709 -11.40 -25.52 35.53
C ASP A 709 -12.81 -24.99 35.15
N ILE A 710 -12.97 -23.67 35.16
CA ILE A 710 -14.22 -22.95 34.81
C ILE A 710 -14.16 -22.26 33.44
N GLY A 711 -13.18 -22.62 32.62
CA GLY A 711 -12.98 -22.04 31.28
C GLY A 711 -12.47 -20.60 31.29
N ILE A 712 -11.81 -20.15 32.37
CA ILE A 712 -11.23 -18.81 32.48
C ILE A 712 -9.73 -18.86 32.21
N ARG A 713 -9.28 -18.11 31.20
CA ARG A 713 -7.85 -17.97 30.83
C ARG A 713 -7.39 -16.52 30.70
N GLY A 714 -8.31 -15.57 30.85
CA GLY A 714 -8.07 -14.13 30.75
C GLY A 714 -8.15 -13.43 32.09
N LEU A 715 -7.36 -12.37 32.27
CA LEU A 715 -7.43 -11.47 33.44
C LEU A 715 -7.51 -10.02 32.95
N HIS A 716 -8.51 -9.26 33.39
CA HIS A 716 -8.65 -7.84 33.06
C HIS A 716 -8.22 -6.97 34.24
N PHE A 717 -7.15 -6.18 34.10
CA PHE A 717 -6.61 -5.42 35.22
C PHE A 717 -7.07 -3.96 35.23
N TYR A 718 -7.72 -3.56 36.33
CA TYR A 718 -7.98 -2.16 36.65
C TYR A 718 -6.68 -1.48 37.07
N THR A 719 -6.01 -0.77 36.15
CA THR A 719 -4.68 -0.21 36.43
C THR A 719 -4.72 0.99 37.37
N MET A 720 -5.88 1.64 37.49
CA MET A 720 -6.06 2.93 38.14
C MET A 720 -5.13 4.02 37.59
N ASN A 721 -4.77 3.93 36.30
CA ASN A 721 -3.73 4.76 35.66
C ASN A 721 -2.38 4.67 36.40
N LEU A 722 -2.04 3.53 36.97
CA LEU A 722 -0.76 3.28 37.63
C LEU A 722 -0.09 2.04 37.02
N GLU A 723 1.23 2.11 36.87
CA GLU A 723 2.03 1.06 36.21
C GLU A 723 2.55 0.02 37.21
N LYS A 724 3.01 0.49 38.39
CA LYS A 724 3.81 -0.32 39.32
C LYS A 724 3.05 -1.53 39.87
N GLY A 725 1.81 -1.35 40.33
CA GLY A 725 1.00 -2.45 40.88
C GLY A 725 0.74 -3.55 39.86
N THR A 726 0.20 -3.19 38.69
CA THR A 726 -0.09 -4.15 37.63
C THR A 726 1.17 -4.88 37.15
N LYS A 727 2.30 -4.18 36.99
CA LYS A 727 3.57 -4.80 36.62
C LYS A 727 4.03 -5.82 37.67
N MET A 728 4.04 -5.43 38.94
CA MET A 728 4.43 -6.33 40.04
C MET A 728 3.52 -7.57 40.10
N LEU A 729 2.22 -7.42 39.86
CA LEU A 729 1.28 -8.55 39.83
C LEU A 729 1.55 -9.50 38.67
N LEU A 730 1.83 -8.98 37.47
CA LEU A 730 2.22 -9.81 36.34
C LEU A 730 3.55 -10.53 36.58
N GLU A 731 4.52 -9.88 37.23
CA GLU A 731 5.80 -10.50 37.63
C GLU A 731 5.56 -11.64 38.63
N GLU A 732 4.75 -11.41 39.66
CA GLU A 732 4.35 -12.40 40.67
C GLU A 732 3.61 -13.61 40.06
N LEU A 733 2.81 -13.37 39.02
CA LEU A 733 2.12 -14.43 38.27
C LEU A 733 2.98 -15.12 37.22
N ASN A 734 4.23 -14.68 37.01
CA ASN A 734 5.10 -15.10 35.90
C ASN A 734 4.46 -14.88 34.51
N LEU A 735 3.64 -13.84 34.39
CA LEU A 735 2.93 -13.47 33.16
C LEU A 735 3.62 -12.32 32.41
N VAL A 736 4.75 -11.78 32.86
CA VAL A 736 5.51 -10.83 32.04
C VAL A 736 6.13 -11.58 30.85
N PRO A 737 5.97 -11.09 29.61
CA PRO A 737 6.67 -11.65 28.47
C PRO A 737 8.17 -11.68 28.78
N ARG A 738 8.78 -12.88 28.79
CA ARG A 738 10.24 -12.99 28.78
C ARG A 738 10.72 -12.51 27.42
N VAL A 739 10.86 -11.20 27.26
CA VAL A 739 11.51 -10.48 26.15
C VAL A 739 11.40 -11.23 24.82
N GLU A 740 10.22 -11.27 24.20
CA GLU A 740 10.10 -11.73 22.80
C GLU A 740 8.73 -11.38 22.20
N THR A 741 8.21 -10.17 22.44
CA THR A 741 7.17 -9.62 21.55
C THR A 741 7.89 -9.18 20.28
N ILE A 742 8.08 -10.11 19.34
CA ILE A 742 8.77 -9.79 18.10
C ILE A 742 7.93 -8.76 17.35
N LYS A 743 8.51 -7.58 17.14
CA LYS A 743 7.85 -6.49 16.44
C LYS A 743 7.53 -6.98 15.02
N PRO A 744 6.29 -6.85 14.50
CA PRO A 744 5.99 -7.31 13.14
C PRO A 744 6.78 -6.54 12.07
N LEU A 745 7.09 -5.27 12.35
CA LEU A 745 7.90 -4.36 11.54
C LEU A 745 8.89 -3.61 12.46
N PRO A 746 9.94 -2.96 11.93
CA PRO A 746 10.86 -2.14 12.73
C PRO A 746 10.17 -0.97 13.46
N TRP A 747 9.01 -0.56 12.96
CA TRP A 747 8.16 0.50 13.49
C TRP A 747 6.75 -0.02 13.81
N ARG A 748 5.96 0.82 14.51
CA ARG A 748 4.61 0.46 14.96
C ARG A 748 3.58 0.69 13.86
N GLN A 749 2.85 -0.37 13.53
CA GLN A 749 1.77 -0.32 12.56
C GLN A 749 0.52 0.34 13.16
N SER A 750 -0.16 1.16 12.37
CA SER A 750 -1.47 1.72 12.72
C SER A 750 -2.53 0.63 12.61
N LEU A 751 -3.51 0.63 13.52
CA LEU A 751 -4.68 -0.24 13.46
C LEU A 751 -5.87 0.42 12.73
N THR A 752 -5.72 1.65 12.23
CA THR A 752 -6.79 2.32 11.48
C THR A 752 -7.08 1.58 10.16
N PRO A 753 -8.34 1.49 9.71
CA PRO A 753 -8.72 0.66 8.57
C PRO A 753 -8.02 1.06 7.27
N THR A 754 -7.75 2.35 7.09
CA THR A 754 -7.07 2.93 5.93
C THR A 754 -5.58 2.62 5.91
N ARG A 755 -4.92 2.47 7.07
CA ARG A 755 -3.45 2.35 7.17
C ARG A 755 -2.92 0.98 7.59
N ARG A 756 -3.79 0.06 8.00
CA ARG A 756 -3.36 -1.27 8.47
C ARG A 756 -2.56 -2.10 7.45
N THR A 757 -2.65 -1.76 6.15
CA THR A 757 -1.89 -2.39 5.07
C THR A 757 -0.54 -1.71 4.83
N GLU A 758 -0.29 -0.57 5.46
CA GLU A 758 0.97 0.15 5.40
C GLU A 758 2.07 -0.76 5.94
N THR A 759 3.07 -1.03 5.10
CA THR A 759 4.22 -1.88 5.45
C THR A 759 5.55 -1.22 5.13
N ILE A 760 5.56 -0.01 4.56
CA ILE A 760 6.77 0.74 4.19
C ILE A 760 6.67 2.20 4.65
N ARG A 761 7.74 2.73 5.27
CA ARG A 761 7.87 4.14 5.63
C ARG A 761 9.23 4.72 5.23
N PRO A 762 9.31 6.02 4.88
CA PRO A 762 10.57 6.74 4.82
C PRO A 762 11.22 6.81 6.21
N ILE A 763 12.54 6.67 6.27
CA ILE A 763 13.30 6.63 7.54
C ILE A 763 13.29 7.96 8.31
N PHE A 764 13.03 9.08 7.63
CA PHE A 764 13.20 10.44 8.18
C PHE A 764 12.37 10.72 9.44
N TRP A 765 11.15 10.17 9.52
CA TRP A 765 10.26 10.33 10.68
C TRP A 765 10.37 9.19 11.71
N ALA A 766 11.45 8.40 11.70
CA ALA A 766 11.65 7.31 12.67
C ALA A 766 11.50 7.79 14.13
N ASN A 767 12.02 8.98 14.43
CA ASN A 767 11.95 9.60 15.77
C ASN A 767 10.72 10.50 15.97
N ARG A 768 9.84 10.62 14.95
CA ARG A 768 8.67 11.54 14.95
C ARG A 768 7.43 10.90 14.33
N THR A 769 7.12 9.67 14.76
CA THR A 769 6.01 8.87 14.21
C THR A 769 4.66 9.61 14.24
N LYS A 770 4.38 10.39 15.28
CA LYS A 770 3.14 11.20 15.37
C LYS A 770 3.01 12.21 14.23
N SER A 771 4.10 12.90 13.90
CA SER A 771 4.12 13.86 12.79
C SER A 771 3.87 13.15 11.46
N TYR A 772 4.57 12.04 11.20
CA TYR A 772 4.38 11.26 10.00
C TYR A 772 2.91 10.84 9.79
N LEU A 773 2.28 10.32 10.85
CA LEU A 773 0.89 9.90 10.81
C LEU A 773 -0.05 11.07 10.49
N SER A 774 0.14 12.23 11.13
CA SER A 774 -0.65 13.44 10.86
C SER A 774 -0.50 13.89 9.40
N ARG A 775 0.74 14.01 8.91
CA ARG A 775 1.03 14.53 7.56
C ARG A 775 0.56 13.63 6.43
N THR A 776 0.29 12.37 6.73
CA THR A 776 -0.19 11.41 5.75
C THR A 776 -1.67 11.07 5.98
N GLU A 777 -2.37 11.66 6.97
CA GLU A 777 -3.71 11.20 7.45
C GLU A 777 -4.73 11.14 6.31
N ASN A 778 -4.64 12.11 5.40
CA ASN A 778 -5.54 12.28 4.27
C ASN A 778 -5.08 11.54 2.99
N TRP A 779 -4.15 10.58 3.09
CA TRP A 779 -3.78 9.74 1.95
C TRP A 779 -4.86 8.70 1.66
N ASP A 780 -5.22 8.58 0.38
CA ASP A 780 -6.19 7.60 -0.11
C ASP A 780 -5.65 6.16 -0.02
N GLU A 781 -4.35 5.98 -0.33
CA GLU A 781 -3.66 4.68 -0.31
C GLU A 781 -2.30 4.80 0.38
N TYR A 782 -1.90 3.74 1.09
CA TYR A 782 -0.63 3.66 1.82
C TYR A 782 0.30 2.60 1.20
N PRO A 783 1.62 2.86 1.15
CA PRO A 783 2.57 1.95 0.53
C PRO A 783 2.59 0.54 1.18
N ASN A 784 2.46 -0.48 0.32
CA ASN A 784 2.51 -1.88 0.72
C ASN A 784 3.53 -2.69 -0.11
N GLY A 785 4.29 -3.59 0.53
CA GLY A 785 5.22 -4.53 -0.15
C GLY A 785 6.45 -3.86 -0.80
N ARG A 786 6.32 -3.42 -2.05
CA ARG A 786 7.34 -2.61 -2.75
C ARG A 786 6.82 -1.19 -2.93
N PHE A 787 7.63 -0.21 -2.55
CA PHE A 787 7.25 1.20 -2.71
C PHE A 787 7.24 1.52 -4.21
N GLY A 788 6.04 1.50 -4.80
CA GLY A 788 5.78 1.88 -6.18
C GLY A 788 5.84 3.40 -6.37
N ASP A 789 5.78 3.83 -7.64
CA ASP A 789 5.80 5.23 -8.09
C ASP A 789 5.02 6.16 -7.14
N SER A 790 5.76 6.96 -6.36
CA SER A 790 5.35 7.75 -5.19
C SER A 790 4.43 8.93 -5.51
N ARG A 791 3.73 8.92 -6.65
CA ARG A 791 2.77 9.96 -7.03
C ARG A 791 1.45 9.92 -6.23
N SER A 792 1.44 9.23 -5.09
CA SER A 792 0.46 9.36 -4.00
C SER A 792 0.39 10.82 -3.51
N PRO A 793 -0.74 11.27 -2.93
CA PRO A 793 -0.99 12.68 -2.64
C PRO A 793 0.15 13.35 -1.87
N ALA A 794 0.41 14.62 -2.19
CA ALA A 794 1.40 15.43 -1.50
C ALA A 794 1.23 15.29 0.02
N TYR A 795 2.35 15.21 0.76
CA TYR A 795 2.31 15.32 2.22
C TYR A 795 1.46 16.51 2.61
N GLY A 796 0.47 16.29 3.48
CA GLY A 796 -0.44 17.34 3.91
C GLY A 796 0.34 18.55 4.42
N GLU A 797 -0.19 19.75 4.14
CA GLU A 797 0.25 20.95 4.83
C GLU A 797 -0.02 20.78 6.32
N LEU A 798 0.86 21.35 7.16
CA LEU A 798 0.76 21.24 8.61
C LEU A 798 -0.50 21.96 9.10
N ASP A 799 -1.58 21.22 9.30
CA ASP A 799 -2.88 21.71 9.67
C ASP A 799 -2.96 22.09 11.15
N GLY A 800 -3.21 23.37 11.42
CA GLY A 800 -3.79 23.92 12.66
C GLY A 800 -2.92 24.00 13.92
N TYR A 801 -2.06 23.02 14.22
CA TYR A 801 -1.31 22.95 15.49
C TYR A 801 0.18 23.29 15.39
N GLY A 802 0.73 23.45 14.18
CA GLY A 802 2.13 23.81 13.93
C GLY A 802 3.14 22.68 14.22
N ILE A 803 4.43 22.94 14.03
CA ILE A 803 5.51 22.04 14.45
C ILE A 803 5.96 22.48 15.84
N TRP A 804 5.95 21.55 16.81
CA TRP A 804 6.43 21.84 18.17
C TRP A 804 7.35 20.74 18.70
N ILE A 805 8.14 21.15 19.68
CA ILE A 805 8.97 20.29 20.52
C ILE A 805 8.18 19.89 21.78
N LYS A 806 8.40 18.68 22.29
CA LYS A 806 7.64 18.13 23.43
C LYS A 806 7.90 18.90 24.74
N GLN A 807 9.13 19.41 24.91
CA GLN A 807 9.61 20.04 26.13
C GLN A 807 9.10 21.48 26.28
N THR A 808 8.73 21.89 27.50
CA THR A 808 8.49 23.31 27.80
C THR A 808 9.81 24.11 27.73
N PRO A 809 9.77 25.46 27.65
CA PRO A 809 10.99 26.27 27.69
C PRO A 809 11.88 26.02 28.93
N GLU A 810 11.29 25.73 30.09
CA GLU A 810 12.02 25.42 31.32
C GLU A 810 12.67 24.03 31.24
N GLU A 811 11.91 23.03 30.78
CA GLU A 811 12.42 21.66 30.60
C GLU A 811 13.52 21.60 29.54
N GLY A 812 13.33 22.28 28.42
CA GLY A 812 14.31 22.36 27.35
C GLY A 812 15.60 23.05 27.80
N ARG A 813 15.53 24.16 28.55
CA ARG A 813 16.72 24.79 29.16
C ARG A 813 17.44 23.87 30.15
N LYS A 814 16.70 23.04 30.88
CA LYS A 814 17.28 22.05 31.80
C LYS A 814 18.00 20.92 31.07
N ILE A 815 17.50 20.50 29.92
CA ILE A 815 18.07 19.38 29.13
C ILE A 815 19.19 19.88 28.23
N TRP A 816 19.00 20.99 27.53
CA TRP A 816 19.88 21.49 26.46
C TRP A 816 20.81 22.62 26.91
N GLY A 817 20.64 23.14 28.13
CA GLY A 817 21.43 24.26 28.63
C GLY A 817 21.18 25.54 27.83
N THR A 818 22.14 26.45 27.88
CA THR A 818 22.15 27.75 27.16
C THR A 818 23.39 27.84 26.28
N PRO A 819 23.43 27.14 25.12
CA PRO A 819 24.61 27.10 24.27
C PRO A 819 24.90 28.50 23.71
N THR A 820 26.16 28.94 23.73
CA THR A 820 26.54 30.27 23.20
C THR A 820 27.60 30.18 22.11
N THR A 821 28.22 29.01 21.97
CA THR A 821 29.21 28.68 20.95
C THR A 821 28.81 27.42 20.19
N MET A 822 29.36 27.25 18.99
CA MET A 822 29.13 26.02 18.22
C MET A 822 29.71 24.77 18.92
N ASP A 823 30.75 24.93 19.75
CA ASP A 823 31.30 23.80 20.52
C ASP A 823 30.33 23.33 21.61
N ASP A 824 29.54 24.23 22.20
CA ASP A 824 28.45 23.85 23.11
C ASP A 824 27.38 22.99 22.40
N ILE A 825 27.07 23.32 21.14
CA ILE A 825 26.10 22.56 20.33
C ILE A 825 26.66 21.17 19.99
N LYS A 826 27.93 21.08 19.59
CA LYS A 826 28.59 19.79 19.31
C LYS A 826 28.61 18.89 20.54
N ASP A 827 29.00 19.43 21.68
CA ASP A 827 29.03 18.71 22.97
C ASP A 827 27.62 18.23 23.36
N LEU A 828 26.58 19.03 23.14
CA LEU A 828 25.19 18.63 23.39
C LEU A 828 24.80 17.38 22.59
N PHE A 829 25.10 17.34 21.30
CA PHE A 829 24.78 16.20 20.44
C PHE A 829 25.64 14.97 20.78
N ALA A 830 26.91 15.16 21.11
CA ALA A 830 27.79 14.08 21.57
C ALA A 830 27.29 13.46 22.89
N LYS A 831 26.84 14.31 23.83
CA LYS A 831 26.22 13.89 25.10
C LYS A 831 24.96 13.05 24.87
N PHE A 832 24.13 13.39 23.89
CA PHE A 832 22.97 12.56 23.52
C PHE A 832 23.40 11.17 23.05
N CYS A 833 24.39 11.09 22.16
CA CYS A 833 24.90 9.81 21.66
C CYS A 833 25.53 8.92 22.76
N SER A 834 26.08 9.55 23.80
CA SER A 834 26.63 8.88 24.99
C SER A 834 25.60 8.62 26.12
N GLN A 835 24.31 8.86 25.89
CA GLN A 835 23.21 8.72 26.87
C GLN A 835 23.24 9.66 28.08
N GLN A 836 24.06 10.72 28.06
CA GLN A 836 24.08 11.69 29.17
C GLN A 836 22.83 12.57 29.19
N ILE A 837 22.23 12.82 28.03
CA ILE A 837 20.93 13.47 27.88
C ILE A 837 19.96 12.55 27.14
N LYS A 838 18.66 12.74 27.39
CA LYS A 838 17.61 11.81 26.94
C LYS A 838 16.87 12.25 25.68
N ALA A 839 17.06 13.49 25.22
CA ALA A 839 16.31 14.03 24.10
C ALA A 839 17.07 15.16 23.39
N LEU A 840 16.80 15.30 22.09
CA LEU A 840 17.18 16.42 21.23
C LEU A 840 15.89 17.00 20.60
N PRO A 841 15.92 18.21 20.01
CA PRO A 841 14.74 18.77 19.33
C PRO A 841 14.11 17.84 18.27
N TRP A 842 14.94 17.03 17.60
CA TRP A 842 14.54 16.07 16.57
C TRP A 842 14.22 14.66 17.11
N SER A 843 14.52 14.37 18.38
CA SER A 843 14.26 13.08 19.02
C SER A 843 13.77 13.27 20.45
N ASP A 844 12.48 13.04 20.67
CA ASP A 844 11.86 13.14 22.00
C ASP A 844 12.01 11.87 22.85
N GLN A 845 12.64 10.83 22.30
CA GLN A 845 12.97 9.57 22.96
C GLN A 845 14.48 9.43 23.21
N PRO A 846 14.87 8.64 24.23
CA PRO A 846 16.27 8.24 24.44
C PRO A 846 16.83 7.45 23.26
N PRO A 847 18.18 7.42 23.09
CA PRO A 847 18.84 6.59 22.09
C PRO A 847 18.38 5.13 22.11
N THR A 848 18.05 4.57 20.95
CA THR A 848 17.64 3.17 20.80
C THR A 848 18.81 2.22 21.04
N THR A 849 18.53 0.95 21.39
CA THR A 849 19.58 -0.08 21.57
C THR A 849 20.45 -0.25 20.31
N GLU A 850 19.84 -0.12 19.13
CA GLU A 850 20.51 -0.15 17.84
C GLU A 850 21.48 1.03 17.65
N MET A 851 21.05 2.26 17.97
CA MET A 851 21.91 3.46 17.87
C MET A 851 23.14 3.35 18.75
N LEU A 852 23.01 2.76 19.94
CA LEU A 852 24.14 2.65 20.89
C LEU A 852 25.30 1.79 20.38
N ILE A 853 25.04 0.90 19.42
CA ILE A 853 26.09 0.08 18.80
C ILE A 853 27.11 0.94 18.06
N ILE A 854 26.68 2.07 17.51
CA ILE A 854 27.51 3.06 16.81
C ILE A 854 27.60 4.40 17.57
N GLY A 855 27.20 4.43 18.86
CA GLY A 855 27.05 5.66 19.63
C GLY A 855 28.35 6.43 19.82
N GLN A 856 29.50 5.73 19.92
CA GLN A 856 30.82 6.37 20.04
C GLN A 856 31.24 7.05 18.73
N GLN A 857 31.05 6.37 17.59
CA GLN A 857 31.32 6.94 16.27
C GLN A 857 30.43 8.17 16.01
N LEU A 858 29.15 8.08 16.37
CA LEU A 858 28.21 9.21 16.28
C LEU A 858 28.66 10.37 17.18
N ALA A 859 29.01 10.12 18.44
CA ALA A 859 29.51 11.15 19.34
C ALA A 859 30.73 11.87 18.75
N ARG A 860 31.67 11.10 18.18
CA ARG A 860 32.85 11.65 17.52
C ARG A 860 32.53 12.47 16.27
N MET A 861 31.55 12.05 15.48
CA MET A 861 31.07 12.83 14.33
C MET A 861 30.49 14.18 14.77
N ASN A 862 29.72 14.18 15.87
CA ASN A 862 29.15 15.40 16.44
C ASN A 862 30.25 16.35 16.94
N GLU A 863 31.28 15.84 17.61
CA GLU A 863 32.47 16.62 18.01
C GLU A 863 33.20 17.27 16.82
N LEU A 864 33.13 16.67 15.63
CA LEU A 864 33.71 17.21 14.40
C LEU A 864 32.78 18.22 13.68
N GLY A 865 31.55 18.40 14.16
CA GLY A 865 30.56 19.34 13.59
C GLY A 865 29.56 18.71 12.61
N TYR A 866 29.51 17.39 12.48
CA TYR A 866 28.45 16.68 11.75
C TYR A 866 27.33 16.33 12.75
N LEU A 867 26.35 17.23 12.88
CA LEU A 867 25.34 17.20 13.94
C LEU A 867 24.23 16.18 13.64
N THR A 868 24.37 14.95 14.12
CA THR A 868 23.51 13.81 13.77
C THR A 868 22.14 13.84 14.44
N ILE A 869 21.07 13.65 13.65
CA ILE A 869 19.67 13.62 14.13
C ILE A 869 18.98 12.26 13.92
N ASN A 870 19.53 11.40 13.05
CA ASN A 870 19.01 10.06 12.79
C ASN A 870 20.13 9.13 12.29
N SER A 871 20.04 7.84 12.60
CA SER A 871 21.07 6.85 12.23
C SER A 871 20.57 5.41 12.34
N GLN A 872 21.09 4.51 11.49
CA GLN A 872 21.07 3.06 11.72
C GLN A 872 22.40 2.43 11.28
N PRO A 873 22.92 1.40 11.99
CA PRO A 873 24.12 0.67 11.60
C PRO A 873 23.87 -0.27 10.41
N ALA A 874 24.94 -0.75 9.79
CA ALA A 874 24.83 -1.84 8.82
C ALA A 874 24.60 -3.18 9.52
N VAL A 875 23.63 -3.96 9.04
CA VAL A 875 23.32 -5.29 9.53
C VAL A 875 23.30 -6.27 8.37
N ASN A 876 24.10 -7.32 8.51
CA ASN A 876 24.21 -8.39 7.54
C ASN A 876 23.62 -9.69 8.10
N GLY A 877 22.29 -9.83 8.01
CA GLY A 877 21.59 -11.07 8.35
C GLY A 877 21.55 -11.39 9.84
N ALA A 878 21.14 -10.43 10.68
CA ALA A 878 20.81 -10.73 12.08
C ALA A 878 19.56 -11.62 12.13
N ARG A 879 19.41 -12.45 13.16
CA ARG A 879 18.18 -13.26 13.31
C ARG A 879 16.98 -12.35 13.54
N SER A 880 15.80 -12.76 13.08
CA SER A 880 14.55 -12.01 13.30
C SER A 880 14.12 -11.88 14.76
N ASP A 881 14.68 -12.71 15.65
CA ASP A 881 14.51 -12.65 17.11
C ASP A 881 15.70 -11.98 17.83
N ASP A 882 16.60 -11.31 17.10
CA ASP A 882 17.70 -10.54 17.70
C ASP A 882 17.16 -9.40 18.59
N LYS A 883 17.82 -9.16 19.74
CA LYS A 883 17.34 -8.18 20.73
C LYS A 883 17.51 -6.73 20.30
N ALA A 884 18.52 -6.43 19.48
CA ALA A 884 18.79 -5.08 19.00
C ALA A 884 18.08 -4.83 17.66
N PHE A 885 18.11 -5.82 16.76
CA PHE A 885 17.71 -5.65 15.36
C PHE A 885 16.46 -6.42 14.95
N GLY A 886 16.03 -7.40 15.75
CA GLY A 886 15.02 -8.39 15.36
C GLY A 886 13.61 -7.81 15.18
N TRP A 887 12.98 -8.18 14.07
CA TRP A 887 11.58 -7.94 13.76
C TRP A 887 11.08 -9.00 12.76
N GLY A 888 9.76 -9.11 12.60
CA GLY A 888 9.07 -10.03 11.71
C GLY A 888 8.93 -11.46 12.28
N PRO A 889 8.44 -12.43 11.48
CA PRO A 889 8.29 -13.82 11.93
C PRO A 889 9.59 -14.46 12.46
N LYS A 890 9.48 -15.38 13.42
CA LYS A 890 10.63 -16.18 13.92
C LYS A 890 11.31 -16.95 12.79
N ASN A 891 12.58 -17.28 12.99
CA ASN A 891 13.45 -18.04 12.06
C ASN A 891 13.73 -17.34 10.73
N GLY A 892 13.57 -16.02 10.66
CA GLY A 892 14.00 -15.20 9.53
C GLY A 892 15.32 -14.48 9.79
N TYR A 893 15.72 -13.69 8.81
CA TYR A 893 16.91 -12.84 8.87
C TYR A 893 16.57 -11.41 8.47
N VAL A 894 17.15 -10.44 9.18
CA VAL A 894 16.97 -9.01 8.96
C VAL A 894 18.29 -8.37 8.52
N TYR A 895 18.19 -7.35 7.69
CA TYR A 895 19.30 -6.69 7.02
C TYR A 895 19.09 -5.17 7.03
N GLN A 896 20.18 -4.43 7.13
CA GLN A 896 20.18 -2.97 7.13
C GLN A 896 21.40 -2.44 6.38
N LYS A 897 21.19 -1.42 5.53
CA LYS A 897 22.27 -0.54 5.07
C LYS A 897 22.58 0.48 6.15
N ALA A 898 23.84 0.88 6.28
CA ALA A 898 24.18 1.97 7.17
C ALA A 898 23.58 3.29 6.66
N TYR A 899 23.00 4.07 7.57
CA TYR A 899 22.36 5.36 7.29
C TYR A 899 22.76 6.38 8.35
N LEU A 900 23.03 7.61 7.90
CA LEU A 900 23.25 8.78 8.75
C LEU A 900 22.44 9.96 8.23
N GLU A 901 21.95 10.76 9.17
CA GLU A 901 21.29 12.02 8.88
C GLU A 901 21.81 13.09 9.83
N PHE A 902 22.27 14.23 9.29
CA PHE A 902 22.94 15.24 10.08
C PHE A 902 22.84 16.64 9.47
N PHE A 903 22.96 17.66 10.33
CA PHE A 903 23.22 19.03 9.91
C PHE A 903 24.72 19.29 9.80
N VAL A 904 25.14 20.03 8.77
CA VAL A 904 26.54 20.38 8.56
C VAL A 904 26.70 21.75 7.88
N HIS A 905 27.77 22.47 8.25
CA HIS A 905 28.10 23.75 7.65
C HIS A 905 28.52 23.59 6.17
N PRO A 906 28.16 24.53 5.25
CA PRO A 906 28.45 24.43 3.82
C PRO A 906 29.92 24.13 3.46
N THR A 907 30.88 24.75 4.16
CA THR A 907 32.32 24.52 3.93
C THR A 907 32.74 23.08 4.21
N GLN A 908 32.23 22.49 5.30
CA GLN A 908 32.53 21.10 5.66
C GLN A 908 31.83 20.13 4.70
N LEU A 909 30.59 20.44 4.29
CA LEU A 909 29.87 19.66 3.28
C LEU A 909 30.64 19.59 1.96
N GLN A 910 31.18 20.71 1.46
CA GLN A 910 31.98 20.71 0.24
C GLN A 910 33.23 19.82 0.35
N ALA A 911 33.90 19.82 1.50
CA ALA A 911 35.03 18.94 1.75
C ALA A 911 34.60 17.46 1.82
N LEU A 912 33.44 17.16 2.41
CA LEU A 912 32.87 15.81 2.45
C LEU A 912 32.51 15.31 1.04
N ILE A 913 31.81 16.11 0.24
CA ILE A 913 31.40 15.77 -1.13
C ILE A 913 32.62 15.36 -1.98
N LYS A 914 33.70 16.14 -1.94
CA LYS A 914 34.96 15.81 -2.66
C LYS A 914 35.55 14.44 -2.30
N ARG A 915 35.32 13.95 -1.09
CA ARG A 915 35.80 12.63 -0.62
C ARG A 915 34.91 11.50 -1.10
N ILE A 916 33.59 11.70 -1.03
CA ILE A 916 32.60 10.65 -1.28
C ILE A 916 32.20 10.51 -2.75
N GLU A 917 32.40 11.53 -3.59
CA GLU A 917 32.11 11.48 -5.04
C GLU A 917 32.87 10.37 -5.78
N ARG A 918 33.97 9.88 -5.18
CA ARG A 918 34.78 8.77 -5.72
C ARG A 918 34.26 7.39 -5.30
N ASP A 919 33.37 7.33 -4.31
CA ASP A 919 32.84 6.09 -3.77
C ASP A 919 31.49 5.77 -4.42
N THR A 920 31.46 4.75 -5.28
CA THR A 920 30.25 4.31 -5.97
C THR A 920 29.21 3.67 -5.04
N ASN A 921 29.60 3.33 -3.80
CA ASN A 921 28.69 2.74 -2.82
C ASN A 921 27.97 3.80 -1.98
N VAL A 922 28.31 5.08 -2.07
CA VAL A 922 27.67 6.14 -1.30
C VAL A 922 26.51 6.75 -2.08
N THR A 923 25.38 6.94 -1.41
CA THR A 923 24.25 7.74 -1.91
C THR A 923 23.92 8.82 -0.89
N TYR A 924 23.79 10.07 -1.32
CA TYR A 924 23.45 11.17 -0.41
C TYR A 924 22.47 12.16 -1.04
N TYR A 925 21.71 12.84 -0.17
CA TYR A 925 20.98 14.06 -0.51
C TYR A 925 21.31 15.11 0.53
N ALA A 926 21.65 16.32 0.08
CA ALA A 926 21.96 17.46 0.93
C ALA A 926 21.09 18.65 0.52
N ILE A 927 20.35 19.23 1.45
CA ILE A 927 19.41 20.32 1.18
C ILE A 927 19.51 21.39 2.28
N ASN A 928 19.49 22.66 1.90
CA ASN A 928 19.38 23.76 2.86
C ASN A 928 17.90 24.18 3.05
N ARG A 929 17.67 25.12 3.96
CA ARG A 929 16.34 25.65 4.25
C ARG A 929 15.64 26.20 3.01
N GLN A 930 16.40 26.87 2.14
CA GLN A 930 15.93 27.50 0.90
C GLN A 930 15.53 26.48 -0.19
N GLY A 931 15.96 25.22 -0.07
CA GLY A 931 15.61 24.14 -1.00
C GLY A 931 16.69 23.79 -2.03
N ASP A 932 17.92 24.27 -1.86
CA ASP A 932 19.04 23.96 -2.75
C ASP A 932 19.51 22.51 -2.55
N LEU A 933 18.96 21.60 -3.36
CA LEU A 933 19.27 20.17 -3.30
C LEU A 933 20.57 19.83 -4.05
N LYS A 934 21.45 19.09 -3.38
CA LYS A 934 22.66 18.46 -3.95
C LYS A 934 22.61 16.96 -3.71
N THR A 935 22.82 16.16 -4.74
CA THR A 935 22.78 14.69 -4.65
C THR A 935 23.63 14.05 -5.75
N ASN A 936 24.12 12.83 -5.48
CA ASN A 936 24.74 11.97 -6.49
C ASN A 936 23.78 10.86 -7.00
N SER A 937 22.53 10.84 -6.54
CA SER A 937 21.55 9.85 -6.97
C SER A 937 20.98 10.23 -8.34
N THR A 938 21.09 9.31 -9.30
CA THR A 938 20.53 9.45 -10.67
C THR A 938 19.19 8.73 -10.85
N SER A 939 18.73 8.00 -9.82
CA SER A 939 17.48 7.24 -9.84
C SER A 939 16.39 8.03 -9.11
N GLU A 940 15.22 8.14 -9.73
CA GLU A 940 14.01 8.69 -9.08
C GLU A 940 13.35 7.68 -8.12
N GLY A 941 13.74 6.39 -8.19
CA GLY A 941 13.18 5.33 -7.34
C GLY A 941 13.73 5.30 -5.90
N PRO A 942 12.97 4.74 -4.94
CA PRO A 942 13.36 4.65 -3.54
C PRO A 942 14.48 3.63 -3.30
N THR A 943 15.36 3.94 -2.35
CA THR A 943 16.40 3.01 -1.88
C THR A 943 15.93 2.30 -0.61
N ALA A 944 15.80 0.98 -0.65
CA ALA A 944 15.56 0.19 0.56
C ALA A 944 16.79 0.20 1.47
N VAL A 945 16.59 0.53 2.74
CA VAL A 945 17.66 0.58 3.76
C VAL A 945 17.46 -0.43 4.88
N THR A 946 16.25 -1.00 5.04
CA THR A 946 15.99 -2.11 5.97
C THR A 946 15.07 -3.12 5.29
N TRP A 947 15.42 -4.40 5.37
CA TRP A 947 14.61 -5.49 4.81
C TRP A 947 14.77 -6.80 5.60
N GLY A 948 13.83 -7.71 5.42
CA GLY A 948 13.78 -9.00 6.10
C GLY A 948 13.37 -10.12 5.17
N VAL A 949 14.00 -11.28 5.34
CA VAL A 949 13.73 -12.51 4.61
C VAL A 949 13.21 -13.55 5.60
N PHE A 950 11.98 -14.02 5.40
CA PHE A 950 11.30 -14.89 6.36
C PHE A 950 10.83 -16.20 5.69
N PRO A 951 10.90 -17.34 6.39
CA PRO A 951 10.44 -18.61 5.84
C PRO A 951 8.98 -18.56 5.38
N GLY A 952 8.73 -18.90 4.12
CA GLY A 952 7.37 -18.99 3.57
C GLY A 952 6.67 -17.65 3.36
N LYS A 953 7.39 -16.53 3.38
CA LYS A 953 6.91 -15.19 3.02
C LYS A 953 7.80 -14.54 1.95
N GLU A 954 7.26 -13.52 1.28
CA GLU A 954 8.06 -12.64 0.42
C GLU A 954 8.99 -11.74 1.25
N VAL A 955 9.96 -11.12 0.57
CA VAL A 955 10.87 -10.15 1.21
C VAL A 955 10.07 -8.93 1.64
N ILE A 956 10.23 -8.52 2.89
CA ILE A 956 9.58 -7.31 3.43
C ILE A 956 10.64 -6.22 3.52
N GLN A 957 10.38 -5.04 2.94
CA GLN A 957 11.31 -3.90 2.91
C GLN A 957 10.70 -2.66 3.56
N PRO A 958 10.63 -2.60 4.90
CA PRO A 958 9.77 -1.65 5.60
C PRO A 958 10.32 -0.24 5.74
N THR A 959 11.60 -0.03 5.42
CA THR A 959 12.25 1.28 5.57
C THR A 959 13.01 1.65 4.30
N ILE A 960 12.74 2.86 3.81
CA ILE A 960 13.32 3.38 2.56
C ILE A 960 13.88 4.80 2.74
N VAL A 961 14.67 5.22 1.76
CA VAL A 961 15.14 6.59 1.53
C VAL A 961 14.74 7.02 0.12
N GLU A 962 14.07 8.16 -0.03
CA GLU A 962 13.74 8.75 -1.32
C GLU A 962 13.70 10.28 -1.27
N ALA A 963 13.88 10.92 -2.43
CA ALA A 963 14.06 12.37 -2.55
C ALA A 963 12.81 13.18 -2.17
N VAL A 964 11.62 12.74 -2.59
CA VAL A 964 10.35 13.47 -2.38
C VAL A 964 10.03 13.57 -0.88
N SER A 965 10.04 12.43 -0.19
CA SER A 965 9.91 12.37 1.27
C SER A 965 10.96 13.21 1.99
N PHE A 966 12.21 13.22 1.52
CA PHE A 966 13.28 14.01 2.14
C PHE A 966 13.03 15.53 2.00
N MET A 967 12.55 15.97 0.84
CA MET A 967 12.15 17.36 0.63
C MET A 967 10.99 17.76 1.54
N ALA A 968 9.98 16.90 1.70
CA ALA A 968 8.87 17.14 2.62
C ALA A 968 9.31 17.16 4.10
N TRP A 969 10.28 16.32 4.46
CA TRP A 969 10.85 16.27 5.81
C TRP A 969 11.67 17.52 6.15
N LYS A 970 12.39 18.11 5.17
CA LYS A 970 13.28 19.28 5.42
C LYS A 970 12.56 20.39 6.19
N ASP A 971 11.32 20.69 5.80
CA ASP A 971 10.59 21.82 6.37
C ASP A 971 10.31 21.60 7.86
N GLU A 972 10.04 20.35 8.25
CA GLU A 972 9.88 19.98 9.64
C GLU A 972 11.22 19.98 10.40
N ALA A 973 12.27 19.43 9.79
CA ALA A 973 13.60 19.38 10.39
C ALA A 973 14.13 20.78 10.72
N PHE A 974 14.03 21.75 9.80
CA PHE A 974 14.48 23.12 10.04
C PHE A 974 13.57 23.87 11.04
N GLU A 975 12.25 23.71 10.94
CA GLU A 975 11.35 24.38 11.89
C GLU A 975 11.53 23.87 13.33
N LEU A 976 11.86 22.59 13.54
CA LEU A 976 12.22 22.09 14.88
C LEU A 976 13.43 22.81 15.47
N GLY A 977 14.42 23.14 14.64
CA GLY A 977 15.55 23.99 15.05
C GLY A 977 15.10 25.41 15.39
N CYS A 978 14.18 25.99 14.62
CA CYS A 978 13.59 27.30 14.96
C CYS A 978 12.77 27.27 16.26
N GLN A 979 12.05 26.18 16.54
CA GLN A 979 11.32 25.99 17.81
C GLN A 979 12.28 25.83 18.98
N TRP A 980 13.40 25.14 18.79
CA TRP A 980 14.46 25.09 19.79
C TRP A 980 15.03 26.47 20.08
N ALA A 981 15.28 27.30 19.06
CA ALA A 981 15.71 28.69 19.26
C ALA A 981 14.70 29.52 20.08
N LYS A 982 13.40 29.30 19.89
CA LYS A 982 12.31 29.98 20.61
C LYS A 982 12.23 29.64 22.11
N ILE A 983 12.90 28.59 22.59
CA ILE A 983 13.06 28.33 24.03
C ILE A 983 13.82 29.46 24.73
N TYR A 984 14.74 30.10 24.00
CA TYR A 984 15.60 31.15 24.53
C TYR A 984 15.00 32.53 24.28
N GLU A 985 15.33 33.47 25.17
CA GLU A 985 14.81 34.83 25.09
C GLU A 985 15.17 35.51 23.76
N PRO A 986 14.27 36.33 23.17
CA PRO A 986 14.57 37.13 22.00
C PRO A 986 15.85 37.95 22.17
N GLY A 987 16.77 37.88 21.21
CA GLY A 987 18.05 38.61 21.25
C GLY A 987 19.15 37.98 22.11
N SER A 988 18.91 36.86 22.77
CA SER A 988 19.95 36.13 23.50
C SER A 988 21.00 35.53 22.56
N PRO A 989 22.27 35.38 23.00
CA PRO A 989 23.32 34.73 22.20
C PRO A 989 22.94 33.31 21.77
N SER A 990 22.29 32.54 22.63
CA SER A 990 21.84 31.18 22.35
C SER A 990 20.80 31.11 21.25
N ARG A 991 19.81 31.99 21.28
CA ARG A 991 18.79 32.07 20.24
C ARG A 991 19.41 32.39 18.89
N LYS A 992 20.25 33.42 18.85
CA LYS A 992 20.93 33.85 17.64
C LYS A 992 21.80 32.74 17.05
N LEU A 993 22.59 32.05 17.87
CA LEU A 993 23.44 30.94 17.43
C LEU A 993 22.64 29.84 16.72
N ILE A 994 21.48 29.46 17.28
CA ILE A 994 20.64 28.39 16.73
C ILE A 994 19.91 28.86 15.47
N GLU A 995 19.44 30.12 15.45
CA GLU A 995 18.84 30.74 14.25
C GLU A 995 19.87 30.79 13.10
N ASP A 996 21.07 31.33 13.36
CA ASP A 996 22.16 31.41 12.38
C ASP A 996 22.54 29.99 11.86
N MET A 997 22.61 29.00 12.76
CA MET A 997 22.86 27.60 12.38
C MET A 997 21.78 27.06 11.43
N MET A 998 20.50 27.28 11.73
CA MET A 998 19.39 26.78 10.91
C MET A 998 19.24 27.52 9.57
N ASP A 999 19.73 28.77 9.48
CA ASP A 999 19.71 29.53 8.23
C ASP A 999 20.85 29.16 7.29
N GLU A 1000 22.01 28.78 7.82
CA GLU A 1000 23.23 28.49 7.03
C GLU A 1000 23.48 27.00 6.73
N TYR A 1001 23.06 26.09 7.62
CA TYR A 1001 23.45 24.67 7.53
C TYR A 1001 22.65 23.90 6.47
N PHE A 1002 23.27 22.83 5.97
CA PHE A 1002 22.60 21.83 5.13
C PHE A 1002 22.16 20.64 5.98
N LEU A 1003 20.95 20.16 5.75
CA LEU A 1003 20.49 18.84 6.18
C LEU A 1003 20.95 17.80 5.15
N VAL A 1004 21.61 16.75 5.61
CA VAL A 1004 22.18 15.71 4.76
C VAL A 1004 21.68 14.35 5.21
N ASN A 1005 21.13 13.56 4.29
CA ASN A 1005 21.00 12.11 4.48
C ASN A 1005 22.07 11.38 3.66
N PHE A 1006 22.62 10.32 4.25
CA PHE A 1006 23.81 9.62 3.77
C PHE A 1006 23.65 8.12 3.95
N VAL A 1007 23.69 7.36 2.86
CA VAL A 1007 23.54 5.89 2.83
C VAL A 1007 24.82 5.27 2.29
N HIS A 1008 25.33 4.25 2.98
CA HIS A 1008 26.36 3.36 2.42
C HIS A 1008 25.69 2.06 1.94
N ASN A 1009 25.79 1.78 0.64
CA ASN A 1009 25.06 0.69 -0.02
C ASN A 1009 25.65 -0.70 0.24
N ASP A 1010 26.94 -0.79 0.53
CA ASP A 1010 27.55 -2.04 0.98
C ASP A 1010 27.27 -2.23 2.48
N PHE A 1011 26.30 -3.10 2.78
CA PHE A 1011 25.89 -3.45 4.13
C PHE A 1011 26.77 -4.53 4.79
N HIS A 1012 27.75 -5.08 4.07
CA HIS A 1012 28.71 -6.03 4.65
C HIS A 1012 29.76 -5.32 5.49
N ASP A 1013 30.12 -4.08 5.11
CA ASP A 1013 31.12 -3.27 5.77
C ASP A 1013 30.50 -2.28 6.76
N ARG A 1014 30.57 -2.62 8.05
CA ARG A 1014 29.95 -1.83 9.13
C ARG A 1014 30.57 -0.46 9.34
N GLU A 1015 31.83 -0.28 8.98
CA GLU A 1015 32.60 0.94 9.27
C GLU A 1015 32.73 1.86 8.06
N ALA A 1016 32.40 1.37 6.85
CA ALA A 1016 32.61 2.12 5.62
C ALA A 1016 31.91 3.49 5.62
N ILE A 1017 30.71 3.58 6.20
CA ILE A 1017 29.96 4.83 6.32
C ILE A 1017 30.72 5.92 7.10
N PHE A 1018 31.56 5.54 8.07
CA PHE A 1018 32.25 6.49 8.95
C PHE A 1018 33.61 6.97 8.42
N ARG A 1019 34.26 6.18 7.54
CA ARG A 1019 35.61 6.48 7.02
C ARG A 1019 35.75 7.87 6.41
N PRO A 1020 34.79 8.39 5.60
CA PRO A 1020 34.91 9.72 5.01
C PRO A 1020 35.02 10.84 6.06
N PHE A 1021 34.42 10.66 7.24
CA PHE A 1021 34.36 11.67 8.30
C PHE A 1021 35.65 11.75 9.13
N PHE A 1022 36.36 10.64 9.31
CA PHE A 1022 37.54 10.57 10.19
C PHE A 1022 38.88 10.70 9.47
N ALA A 1023 38.89 10.67 8.13
CA ALA A 1023 40.11 10.71 7.31
C ALA A 1023 41.02 11.92 7.58
N ASP A 1024 40.46 13.12 7.80
CA ASP A 1024 41.24 14.36 7.98
C ASP A 1024 41.80 14.51 9.41
N ALA A 1025 41.26 13.77 10.38
CA ALA A 1025 41.69 13.83 11.77
C ALA A 1025 42.93 12.95 12.04
N GLY A 1026 43.40 12.17 11.05
CA GLY A 1026 44.46 11.17 11.24
C GLY A 1026 44.05 10.02 12.17
N LEU A 1027 42.76 9.87 12.44
CA LEU A 1027 42.19 8.91 13.39
C LEU A 1027 41.73 7.67 12.63
N LYS A 1028 42.06 6.48 13.15
CA LYS A 1028 41.40 5.25 12.70
C LYS A 1028 39.92 5.31 13.12
N ALA A 1029 39.02 4.73 12.33
CA ALA A 1029 37.60 4.59 12.71
C ALA A 1029 37.43 3.95 14.10
N ASN A 1030 38.37 3.05 14.45
CA ASN A 1030 38.60 2.62 15.83
C ASN A 1030 39.74 3.47 16.43
N GLY A 1031 39.41 4.62 17.03
CA GLY A 1031 40.25 5.14 18.10
C GLY A 1031 40.19 4.15 19.25
N ASP A 1032 41.34 3.74 19.79
CA ASP A 1032 41.49 2.63 20.71
C ASP A 1032 40.39 2.56 21.80
N ILE A 1033 39.74 1.39 21.89
CA ILE A 1033 38.71 1.02 22.88
C ILE A 1033 39.27 1.04 24.33
N GLU A 1034 40.53 1.39 24.55
CA GLU A 1034 41.23 1.22 25.84
C GLU A 1034 41.37 2.46 26.74
N THR A 1035 40.99 3.69 26.33
CA THR A 1035 41.31 4.88 27.16
C THR A 1035 40.16 5.65 27.82
N LEU A 1036 38.96 5.08 27.93
CA LEU A 1036 37.92 5.60 28.85
C LEU A 1036 37.16 4.47 29.57
N ALA A 1037 37.92 3.57 30.20
CA ALA A 1037 37.39 2.79 31.33
C ALA A 1037 37.43 3.66 32.59
N VAL A 1038 36.41 4.47 32.81
CA VAL A 1038 36.06 4.94 34.16
C VAL A 1038 34.57 4.67 34.40
N ASN A 1039 34.37 3.60 35.18
CA ASN A 1039 33.19 3.25 35.98
C ASN A 1039 31.93 2.71 35.27
N GLY A 1040 32.06 1.49 34.74
CA GLY A 1040 31.28 0.37 35.28
C GLY A 1040 30.09 -0.15 34.46
N VAL A 1041 30.35 -0.92 33.40
CA VAL A 1041 29.52 -2.07 32.99
C VAL A 1041 30.43 -3.12 32.31
N LYS A 1042 30.45 -4.36 32.81
CA LYS A 1042 31.21 -5.47 32.22
C LYS A 1042 30.56 -5.97 30.94
N HIS A 1043 31.35 -6.11 29.88
CA HIS A 1043 31.00 -6.73 28.59
C HIS A 1043 30.60 -8.20 28.72
N ALA A 1044 29.63 -8.61 27.90
CA ALA A 1044 29.41 -10.00 27.48
C ALA A 1044 29.61 -10.07 25.95
N ASN A 1045 30.86 -10.13 25.50
CA ASN A 1045 31.21 -10.54 24.14
C ASN A 1045 31.45 -12.05 24.16
N GLY A 1046 30.63 -12.81 23.43
CA GLY A 1046 30.81 -14.24 23.26
C GLY A 1046 30.12 -14.75 22.00
N LEU A 1047 30.94 -15.26 21.09
CA LEU A 1047 30.62 -16.15 19.96
C LEU A 1047 29.99 -15.51 18.71
N LEU A 1048 30.81 -15.35 17.68
CA LEU A 1048 30.55 -15.80 16.29
C LEU A 1048 31.80 -15.52 15.44
N ASN A 1049 32.82 -16.37 15.59
CA ASN A 1049 33.88 -16.52 14.58
C ASN A 1049 34.22 -18.01 14.51
N GLY A 1050 33.60 -18.69 13.54
CA GLY A 1050 33.80 -20.11 13.27
C GLY A 1050 34.09 -20.31 11.78
N HIS A 1051 35.29 -19.92 11.33
CA HIS A 1051 35.87 -20.46 10.11
C HIS A 1051 37.28 -20.98 10.41
N SER A 1052 37.34 -22.29 10.65
CA SER A 1052 38.56 -23.08 10.61
C SER A 1052 38.87 -23.40 9.15
N THR A 1053 39.85 -22.71 8.58
CA THR A 1053 40.63 -23.21 7.45
C THR A 1053 41.86 -23.90 8.01
N ALA A 1054 41.81 -25.22 8.03
CA ALA A 1054 42.97 -26.06 8.31
C ALA A 1054 43.82 -26.20 7.04
N VAL A 1055 45.03 -25.64 7.01
CA VAL A 1055 46.21 -26.26 6.36
C VAL A 1055 47.48 -25.78 7.07
N ARG A 1056 48.30 -26.76 7.45
CA ARG A 1056 49.59 -26.72 8.16
C ARG A 1056 50.65 -25.88 7.45
N ALA A 1057 51.40 -25.08 8.20
CA ALA A 1057 52.84 -25.25 8.53
C ALA A 1057 53.31 -24.07 9.38
#